data_AF-A0A8H8NUA2-F1
#
_entry.id   AF-A0A8H8NUA2-F1
#
_cell.length_a   1.000
_cell.length_b   1.000
_cell.length_c   1.000
_cell.angle_alpha   90.00
_cell.angle_beta   90.00
_cell.angle_gamma   90.00
#
_symmetry.space_group_name_H-M   'P 1'
#
loop_
_entity.id
_entity.type
_entity.pdbx_description
1 polymer ?
#
loop_
_entity_poly.entity_id
_entity_poly.type
_entity_poly.pdbx_seq_one_letter_code
_entity_poly.pdbx_strand_id
1 'polypeptide(L)'
;MELLVNSLEPTGLLGSAFVVSAGSYPPNGSITIGGIKGKYRNISTALLDVSSNVYFIYAGTYKEQVYINRPNVTLIGESRQTTRFSSNTVHITNNLPASQAGSNDLSGTVRVSSLATGVSLYNLNISNTYGKPVTQSQAIALSVQAGMFGAYAIALKGYQDTLLANVGTQFYGRSYINGAVDFIFGQRASIWITRSEIETLGDGYITASGRLENDANWYVIDRTKVYSNGTGSVYLGRPWRNYARVVFQNSELGANVLPAGWSIWSTTDNRTNMTDFADLKIPALVLGMTNCTACIRKDLKAYLFHTFLFNLTFTLTWFNMSRASSILLSILPILAWSATLANAVPVSQVNGEAQSGSYIVVLKETATMKTHVASMKGKFAASKSKTNSQVTYDYDFMNGYSAKLDNDSLKDLTQSPDVEMIIPDTLVYPTTAILVQNDAPWGLARVSSRVKLPEGSSAGSLNYTFERKPSPAGVDVYILDTGVNIHHTDFQGRARWGKTFGTDGDNDLHGHGTHVAGTVAGKRWGVAKAASIVAVKVLSDRGPGPTSNIIAGVTWAVAEARRTGRPSVINMSLGGSANDALDRAVTKAVAAGVHVVVAAGNDNVDASGTSPARAESVITVGASNITDQRWVSSNTSGSNFGSSVDIFAPGQRIMSAATNTTMNAIAKTGTSMAAPHVAGLIAYLLATEGRRTPQNMLARVKQLAPDGVLKGLPSDTRNEIIWNGQ
;
A
#
# COMPACT_ATOMS: atom_id res chain seq x y z
N MET A 1 -3.39 -19.65 3.07
CA MET A 1 -2.79 -18.92 1.92
C MET A 1 -2.95 -19.68 0.58
N GLU A 2 -3.24 -20.99 0.59
CA GLU A 2 -3.58 -21.75 -0.64
C GLU A 2 -4.97 -21.46 -1.23
N LEU A 3 -5.93 -20.99 -0.43
CA LEU A 3 -7.33 -20.79 -0.88
C LEU A 3 -7.56 -19.53 -1.72
N LEU A 4 -6.72 -18.50 -1.61
CA LEU A 4 -6.87 -17.25 -2.38
C LEU A 4 -6.36 -17.36 -3.83
N VAL A 5 -5.66 -18.45 -4.17
CA VAL A 5 -5.15 -18.70 -5.52
C VAL A 5 -6.06 -19.66 -6.32
N ASN A 6 -7.02 -20.30 -5.65
CA ASN A 6 -8.05 -21.11 -6.30
C ASN A 6 -9.35 -20.33 -6.59
N SER A 7 -9.55 -19.16 -5.98
CA SER A 7 -10.76 -18.34 -6.12
C SER A 7 -10.78 -17.38 -7.33
N LEU A 8 -9.90 -17.59 -8.32
CA LEU A 8 -9.96 -16.87 -9.61
C LEU A 8 -10.84 -17.61 -10.65
N GLU A 9 -11.65 -18.58 -10.22
CA GLU A 9 -12.71 -19.15 -11.05
C GLU A 9 -13.97 -18.27 -10.97
N PRO A 10 -14.51 -17.78 -12.11
CA PRO A 10 -15.67 -16.89 -12.10
C PRO A 10 -16.97 -17.69 -11.88
N THR A 11 -17.60 -17.50 -10.72
CA THR A 11 -18.99 -17.92 -10.47
C THR A 11 -19.98 -16.81 -10.85
N GLY A 12 -20.61 -16.99 -12.02
CA GLY A 12 -22.00 -16.67 -12.40
C GLY A 12 -22.62 -15.28 -12.12
N LEU A 13 -23.01 -14.55 -13.18
CA LEU A 13 -24.39 -14.51 -13.69
C LEU A 13 -24.50 -13.69 -15.00
N LEU A 14 -25.40 -14.16 -15.88
CA LEU A 14 -25.97 -13.54 -17.09
C LEU A 14 -25.15 -13.50 -18.39
N GLY A 15 -25.67 -14.24 -19.38
CA GLY A 15 -25.82 -13.69 -20.74
C GLY A 15 -25.05 -14.38 -21.86
N SER A 16 -25.63 -15.47 -22.37
CA SER A 16 -25.64 -15.88 -23.78
C SER A 16 -24.30 -16.10 -24.54
N ALA A 17 -24.06 -17.38 -24.85
CA ALA A 17 -23.54 -17.89 -26.12
C ALA A 17 -22.34 -17.16 -26.77
N PHE A 18 -21.14 -17.74 -26.63
CA PHE A 18 -20.16 -17.94 -27.72
C PHE A 18 -18.99 -18.76 -27.15
N VAL A 19 -19.17 -20.09 -27.06
CA VAL A 19 -18.07 -21.03 -26.86
C VAL A 19 -17.52 -21.36 -28.24
N VAL A 20 -16.43 -20.69 -28.65
CA VAL A 20 -15.56 -21.15 -29.76
C VAL A 20 -14.10 -20.85 -29.42
N SER A 21 -13.27 -21.87 -29.60
CA SER A 21 -11.80 -21.96 -29.50
C SER A 21 -11.04 -20.73 -30.06
N ALA A 22 -10.91 -19.67 -29.26
CA ALA A 22 -10.44 -18.36 -29.74
C ALA A 22 -8.97 -18.27 -30.19
N GLY A 23 -8.20 -19.36 -30.21
CA GLY A 23 -6.85 -19.38 -30.79
C GLY A 23 -6.67 -20.33 -31.98
N SER A 24 -7.66 -21.15 -32.34
CA SER A 24 -7.57 -21.99 -33.55
C SER A 24 -8.24 -21.35 -34.77
N TYR A 25 -9.10 -20.35 -34.54
CA TYR A 25 -9.82 -19.62 -35.57
C TYR A 25 -9.98 -18.14 -35.17
N PRO A 26 -10.11 -17.23 -36.15
CA PRO A 26 -10.31 -15.81 -35.87
C PRO A 26 -11.62 -15.54 -35.12
N PRO A 27 -11.59 -14.80 -33.99
CA PRO A 27 -12.81 -14.32 -33.35
C PRO A 27 -13.65 -13.46 -34.30
N ASN A 28 -14.97 -13.46 -34.11
CA ASN A 28 -15.86 -12.62 -34.89
C ASN A 28 -15.49 -11.14 -34.75
N GLY A 29 -15.44 -10.41 -35.88
CA GLY A 29 -15.04 -9.00 -35.91
C GLY A 29 -13.55 -8.72 -35.63
N SER A 30 -12.70 -9.75 -35.60
CA SER A 30 -11.25 -9.54 -35.52
C SER A 30 -10.64 -9.13 -36.87
N ILE A 31 -9.60 -8.32 -36.81
CA ILE A 31 -8.75 -8.04 -37.98
C ILE A 31 -7.79 -9.21 -38.15
N THR A 32 -7.77 -9.82 -39.34
CA THR A 32 -6.96 -11.02 -39.60
C THR A 32 -5.64 -10.67 -40.29
N ILE A 33 -4.55 -11.30 -39.84
CA ILE A 33 -3.19 -11.13 -40.35
C ILE A 33 -2.64 -12.48 -40.79
N GLY A 34 -2.03 -12.55 -41.98
CA GLY A 34 -1.22 -13.69 -42.40
C GLY A 34 -1.51 -14.25 -43.79
N GLY A 35 -0.48 -14.32 -44.64
CA GLY A 35 -0.52 -14.97 -45.96
C GLY A 35 -1.70 -14.54 -46.84
N ILE A 36 -2.33 -15.51 -47.50
CA ILE A 36 -3.56 -15.33 -48.29
C ILE A 36 -4.84 -15.34 -47.45
N LYS A 37 -4.76 -15.77 -46.18
CA LYS A 37 -5.92 -15.96 -45.30
C LYS A 37 -6.30 -14.70 -44.51
N GLY A 38 -5.33 -13.82 -44.27
CA GLY A 38 -5.52 -12.57 -43.54
C GLY A 38 -5.89 -11.40 -44.44
N LYS A 39 -6.66 -10.45 -43.90
CA LYS A 39 -6.91 -9.14 -44.52
C LYS A 39 -5.61 -8.35 -44.71
N TYR A 40 -4.67 -8.49 -43.78
CA TYR A 40 -3.35 -7.87 -43.83
C TYR A 40 -2.24 -8.92 -43.91
N ARG A 41 -1.13 -8.58 -44.57
CA ARG A 41 0.05 -9.45 -44.63
C ARG A 41 0.97 -9.31 -43.41
N ASN A 42 1.11 -8.09 -42.87
CA ASN A 42 2.01 -7.76 -41.77
C ASN A 42 1.22 -7.20 -40.57
N ILE A 43 1.74 -7.42 -39.36
CA ILE A 43 1.11 -7.00 -38.11
C ILE A 43 1.14 -5.48 -37.99
N SER A 44 2.27 -4.84 -38.33
CA SER A 44 2.44 -3.38 -38.22
C SER A 44 1.44 -2.61 -39.09
N THR A 45 1.15 -3.11 -40.29
CA THR A 45 0.13 -2.51 -41.17
C THR A 45 -1.28 -2.76 -40.63
N ALA A 46 -1.55 -3.96 -40.10
CA ALA A 46 -2.84 -4.29 -39.51
C ALA A 46 -3.16 -3.39 -38.31
N LEU A 47 -2.17 -3.03 -37.49
CA LEU A 47 -2.35 -2.15 -36.33
C LEU A 47 -2.81 -0.73 -36.69
N LEU A 48 -2.65 -0.31 -37.95
CA LEU A 48 -3.20 0.96 -38.46
C LEU A 48 -4.72 0.88 -38.71
N ASP A 49 -5.27 -0.32 -38.90
CA ASP A 49 -6.70 -0.54 -38.98
C ASP A 49 -7.30 -0.57 -37.58
N VAL A 50 -8.07 0.46 -37.26
CA VAL A 50 -8.69 0.67 -35.95
C VAL A 50 -10.16 0.23 -35.91
N SER A 51 -10.67 -0.44 -36.95
CA SER A 51 -12.05 -0.96 -37.01
C SER A 51 -12.33 -2.05 -35.95
N SER A 52 -11.27 -2.65 -35.41
CA SER A 52 -11.33 -3.56 -34.27
C SER A 52 -10.12 -3.33 -33.35
N ASN A 53 -10.25 -3.74 -32.11
CA ASN A 53 -9.12 -3.83 -31.16
C ASN A 53 -8.63 -5.27 -30.99
N VAL A 54 -9.22 -6.23 -31.72
CA VAL A 54 -8.85 -7.65 -31.67
C VAL A 54 -8.21 -8.04 -33.00
N TYR A 55 -7.01 -8.57 -32.93
CA TYR A 55 -6.21 -8.98 -34.07
C TYR A 55 -5.90 -10.47 -33.98
N PHE A 56 -6.26 -11.22 -35.00
CA PHE A 56 -5.96 -12.64 -35.12
C PHE A 56 -4.86 -12.87 -36.15
N ILE A 57 -3.81 -13.56 -35.76
CA ILE A 57 -2.61 -13.79 -36.57
C ILE A 57 -2.55 -15.27 -36.92
N TYR A 58 -2.63 -15.58 -38.21
CA TYR A 58 -2.46 -16.94 -38.72
C TYR A 58 -1.02 -17.42 -38.59
N ALA A 59 -0.85 -18.75 -38.52
CA ALA A 59 0.42 -19.45 -38.45
C ALA A 59 1.42 -18.92 -39.49
N GLY A 60 2.65 -18.69 -39.05
CA GLY A 60 3.70 -18.15 -39.92
C GLY A 60 4.79 -17.40 -39.18
N THR A 61 5.80 -16.97 -39.92
CA THR A 61 6.92 -16.17 -39.43
C THR A 61 6.83 -14.75 -39.98
N TYR A 62 6.77 -13.80 -39.08
CA TYR A 62 6.66 -12.36 -39.33
C TYR A 62 7.98 -11.71 -38.92
N LYS A 63 8.74 -11.23 -39.92
CA LYS A 63 10.02 -10.55 -39.71
C LYS A 63 9.81 -9.04 -39.69
N GLU A 64 9.45 -8.51 -38.53
CA GLU A 64 9.11 -7.09 -38.35
C GLU A 64 9.30 -6.64 -36.89
N GLN A 65 9.38 -5.32 -36.68
CA GLN A 65 9.22 -4.72 -35.35
C GLN A 65 7.78 -4.23 -35.20
N VAL A 66 7.06 -4.78 -34.22
CA VAL A 66 5.65 -4.44 -33.97
C VAL A 66 5.58 -3.36 -32.88
N TYR A 67 4.86 -2.26 -33.16
CA TYR A 67 4.65 -1.17 -32.20
C TYR A 67 3.16 -0.98 -31.89
N ILE A 68 2.77 -1.26 -30.65
CA ILE A 68 1.40 -1.07 -30.14
C ILE A 68 1.39 0.24 -29.35
N ASN A 69 0.65 1.24 -29.85
CA ASN A 69 0.64 2.59 -29.28
C ASN A 69 -0.74 3.11 -28.90
N ARG A 70 -1.73 2.21 -28.80
CA ARG A 70 -3.12 2.55 -28.46
C ARG A 70 -3.68 1.55 -27.44
N PRO A 71 -4.61 1.97 -26.59
CA PRO A 71 -5.10 1.14 -25.49
C PRO A 71 -5.97 -0.03 -25.97
N ASN A 72 -6.15 -1.03 -25.10
CA ASN A 72 -7.08 -2.15 -25.24
C ASN A 72 -6.84 -3.07 -26.47
N VAL A 73 -5.64 -3.05 -27.05
CA VAL A 73 -5.28 -3.93 -28.18
C VAL A 73 -5.08 -5.37 -27.71
N THR A 74 -5.73 -6.31 -28.40
CA THR A 74 -5.58 -7.75 -28.18
C THR A 74 -4.97 -8.40 -29.42
N LEU A 75 -3.80 -9.02 -29.28
CA LEU A 75 -3.19 -9.86 -30.32
C LEU A 75 -3.34 -11.33 -29.96
N ILE A 76 -3.79 -12.14 -30.91
CA ILE A 76 -4.03 -13.58 -30.73
C ILE A 76 -3.33 -14.33 -31.86
N GLY A 77 -2.39 -15.20 -31.50
CA GLY A 77 -1.76 -16.11 -32.46
C GLY A 77 -2.55 -17.39 -32.66
N GLU A 78 -2.52 -17.91 -33.89
CA GLU A 78 -3.01 -19.24 -34.19
C GLU A 78 -2.25 -20.31 -33.39
N SER A 79 -3.00 -21.15 -32.70
CA SER A 79 -2.48 -22.25 -31.89
C SER A 79 -3.42 -23.44 -31.91
N ARG A 80 -2.81 -24.63 -31.87
CA ARG A 80 -3.53 -25.90 -31.75
C ARG A 80 -4.00 -26.18 -30.32
N GLN A 81 -3.34 -25.58 -29.32
CA GLN A 81 -3.72 -25.66 -27.91
C GLN A 81 -3.48 -24.30 -27.26
N THR A 82 -4.56 -23.55 -27.04
CA THR A 82 -4.49 -22.16 -26.58
C THR A 82 -3.94 -21.99 -25.17
N THR A 83 -3.88 -23.08 -24.39
CA THR A 83 -3.35 -23.09 -23.02
C THR A 83 -1.88 -23.50 -22.92
N ARG A 84 -1.21 -23.76 -24.04
CA ARG A 84 0.19 -24.20 -24.08
C ARG A 84 1.00 -23.36 -25.07
N PHE A 85 2.03 -22.68 -24.57
CA PHE A 85 2.98 -21.94 -25.41
C PHE A 85 3.69 -22.86 -26.43
N SER A 86 3.86 -24.14 -26.12
CA SER A 86 4.51 -25.12 -27.01
C SER A 86 3.70 -25.41 -28.29
N SER A 87 2.41 -25.05 -28.33
CA SER A 87 1.54 -25.22 -29.50
C SER A 87 1.38 -23.95 -30.34
N ASN A 88 2.08 -22.87 -29.98
CA ASN A 88 2.04 -21.61 -30.72
C ASN A 88 2.68 -21.79 -32.11
N THR A 89 2.00 -21.29 -33.14
CA THR A 89 2.44 -21.41 -34.55
C THR A 89 2.82 -20.07 -35.18
N VAL A 90 2.65 -18.97 -34.45
CA VAL A 90 2.97 -17.62 -34.89
C VAL A 90 4.31 -17.19 -34.32
N HIS A 91 5.25 -16.79 -35.19
CA HIS A 91 6.59 -16.35 -34.83
C HIS A 91 6.81 -14.90 -35.27
N ILE A 92 6.92 -13.98 -34.32
CA ILE A 92 7.31 -12.58 -34.57
C ILE A 92 8.80 -12.46 -34.24
N THR A 93 9.59 -12.09 -35.23
CA THR A 93 11.05 -12.11 -35.13
C THR A 93 11.67 -10.80 -35.62
N ASN A 94 12.68 -10.33 -34.89
CA ASN A 94 13.54 -9.24 -35.32
C ASN A 94 15.00 -9.57 -34.94
N ASN A 95 15.97 -8.82 -35.46
CA ASN A 95 17.38 -9.02 -35.22
C ASN A 95 18.10 -7.68 -34.97
N LEU A 96 17.62 -6.92 -33.98
CA LEU A 96 18.05 -5.55 -33.72
C LEU A 96 18.59 -5.43 -32.29
N PRO A 97 19.89 -5.12 -32.10
CA PRO A 97 20.45 -4.85 -30.78
C PRO A 97 20.21 -3.39 -30.35
N ALA A 98 20.23 -3.14 -29.04
CA ALA A 98 20.10 -1.80 -28.47
C ALA A 98 21.18 -0.82 -28.96
N SER A 99 22.39 -1.31 -29.21
CA SER A 99 23.51 -0.52 -29.75
C SER A 99 23.23 0.08 -31.14
N GLN A 100 22.41 -0.60 -31.95
CA GLN A 100 21.98 -0.10 -33.26
C GLN A 100 20.64 0.64 -33.17
N ALA A 101 19.75 0.20 -32.28
CA ALA A 101 18.44 0.82 -32.11
C ALA A 101 18.47 2.18 -31.39
N GLY A 102 19.54 2.46 -30.64
CA GLY A 102 19.69 3.69 -29.84
C GLY A 102 19.10 3.62 -28.43
N SER A 103 18.33 2.56 -28.10
CA SER A 103 17.93 2.26 -26.72
C SER A 103 17.43 0.82 -26.57
N ASN A 104 17.28 0.37 -25.33
CA ASN A 104 16.65 -0.90 -24.99
C ASN A 104 15.20 -0.97 -25.53
N ASP A 105 14.37 0.04 -25.32
CA ASP A 105 12.99 0.02 -25.83
C ASP A 105 12.95 -0.11 -27.36
N LEU A 106 13.80 0.65 -28.06
CA LEU A 106 13.85 0.66 -29.53
C LEU A 106 14.34 -0.66 -30.12
N SER A 107 15.03 -1.51 -29.35
CA SER A 107 15.48 -2.83 -29.83
C SER A 107 14.41 -3.92 -29.73
N GLY A 108 13.29 -3.66 -29.05
CA GLY A 108 12.20 -4.60 -28.86
C GLY A 108 11.62 -5.16 -30.17
N THR A 109 11.47 -6.47 -30.30
CA THR A 109 10.72 -7.08 -31.43
C THR A 109 9.24 -6.69 -31.38
N VAL A 110 8.63 -6.75 -30.19
CA VAL A 110 7.29 -6.20 -29.92
C VAL A 110 7.43 -5.13 -28.85
N ARG A 111 6.89 -3.94 -29.13
CA ARG A 111 6.98 -2.76 -28.28
C ARG A 111 5.58 -2.27 -27.92
N VAL A 112 5.30 -2.17 -26.63
CA VAL A 112 4.04 -1.67 -26.10
C VAL A 112 4.30 -0.31 -25.45
N SER A 113 3.75 0.75 -26.05
CA SER A 113 4.02 2.13 -25.62
C SER A 113 3.32 2.47 -24.30
N SER A 114 3.73 3.59 -23.69
CA SER A 114 3.06 4.13 -22.50
C SER A 114 1.61 4.55 -22.71
N LEU A 115 1.19 4.75 -23.97
CA LEU A 115 -0.20 5.07 -24.33
C LEU A 115 -1.07 3.80 -24.48
N ALA A 116 -0.45 2.63 -24.58
CA ALA A 116 -1.11 1.36 -24.88
C ALA A 116 -1.49 0.57 -23.62
N THR A 117 -2.26 1.17 -22.71
CA THR A 117 -2.76 0.46 -21.52
C THR A 117 -3.86 -0.53 -21.87
N GLY A 118 -3.96 -1.65 -21.16
CA GLY A 118 -4.96 -2.68 -21.41
C GLY A 118 -4.61 -3.65 -22.55
N VAL A 119 -3.33 -3.79 -22.89
CA VAL A 119 -2.89 -4.68 -23.99
C VAL A 119 -2.84 -6.13 -23.57
N SER A 120 -3.35 -7.02 -24.42
CA SER A 120 -3.41 -8.47 -24.19
C SER A 120 -2.74 -9.26 -25.31
N LEU A 121 -1.81 -10.15 -24.98
CA LEU A 121 -1.14 -11.05 -25.95
C LEU A 121 -1.45 -12.52 -25.65
N TYR A 122 -1.84 -13.28 -26.67
CA TYR A 122 -2.13 -14.70 -26.55
C TYR A 122 -1.42 -15.52 -27.63
N ASN A 123 -0.79 -16.63 -27.23
CA ASN A 123 -0.32 -17.66 -28.16
C ASN A 123 0.70 -17.21 -29.23
N LEU A 124 1.58 -16.28 -28.88
CA LEU A 124 2.62 -15.75 -29.77
C LEU A 124 4.00 -16.26 -29.37
N ASN A 125 4.84 -16.59 -30.34
CA ASN A 125 6.27 -16.71 -30.15
C ASN A 125 6.92 -15.38 -30.58
N ILE A 126 7.56 -14.66 -29.66
CA ILE A 126 8.20 -13.38 -29.91
C ILE A 126 9.70 -13.56 -29.66
N SER A 127 10.54 -13.20 -30.62
CA SER A 127 11.98 -13.43 -30.52
C SER A 127 12.79 -12.26 -31.04
N ASN A 128 13.88 -11.93 -30.35
CA ASN A 128 14.96 -11.13 -30.92
C ASN A 128 16.17 -12.04 -31.12
N THR A 129 16.52 -12.29 -32.37
CA THR A 129 17.50 -13.31 -32.75
C THR A 129 18.95 -12.87 -32.62
N TYR A 130 19.21 -11.60 -32.28
CA TYR A 130 20.57 -11.06 -32.22
C TYR A 130 21.41 -11.71 -31.11
N GLY A 131 20.77 -12.13 -30.03
CA GLY A 131 21.44 -12.53 -28.79
C GLY A 131 22.23 -13.86 -28.79
N LYS A 132 22.33 -14.63 -29.87
CA LYS A 132 23.14 -15.88 -29.88
C LYS A 132 24.53 -15.61 -30.50
N PRO A 133 25.61 -16.22 -29.98
CA PRO A 133 26.85 -15.53 -29.64
C PRO A 133 27.63 -14.99 -30.87
N VAL A 134 27.71 -13.67 -31.01
CA VAL A 134 28.77 -13.02 -31.82
C VAL A 134 29.32 -11.80 -31.09
N THR A 135 28.46 -11.13 -30.30
CA THR A 135 28.83 -10.12 -29.32
C THR A 135 27.71 -10.00 -28.30
N GLN A 136 28.00 -10.06 -27.00
CA GLN A 136 26.99 -9.84 -25.96
C GLN A 136 26.39 -8.43 -26.10
N SER A 137 25.09 -8.34 -26.39
CA SER A 137 24.37 -7.07 -26.47
C SER A 137 22.90 -7.25 -26.11
N GLN A 138 22.30 -6.21 -25.53
CA GLN A 138 20.88 -6.17 -25.16
C GLN A 138 20.01 -6.26 -26.41
N ALA A 139 19.14 -7.25 -26.46
CA ALA A 139 18.28 -7.52 -27.60
C ALA A 139 16.92 -8.02 -27.13
N ILE A 140 15.95 -7.09 -27.07
CA ILE A 140 14.68 -7.32 -26.37
C ILE A 140 13.67 -7.99 -27.29
N ALA A 141 13.02 -9.05 -26.80
CA ALA A 141 11.90 -9.68 -27.49
C ALA A 141 10.62 -8.88 -27.25
N LEU A 142 10.33 -8.52 -26.00
CA LEU A 142 9.14 -7.78 -25.62
C LEU A 142 9.50 -6.60 -24.71
N SER A 143 9.14 -5.38 -25.13
CA SER A 143 9.25 -4.16 -24.33
C SER A 143 7.87 -3.67 -23.92
N VAL A 144 7.65 -3.50 -22.60
CA VAL A 144 6.38 -3.05 -22.04
C VAL A 144 6.56 -1.77 -21.24
N GLN A 145 6.00 -0.68 -21.77
CA GLN A 145 5.98 0.66 -21.17
C GLN A 145 4.58 1.08 -20.69
N ALA A 146 3.57 0.21 -20.81
CA ALA A 146 2.16 0.50 -20.55
C ALA A 146 1.75 0.36 -19.08
N GLY A 147 0.67 1.03 -18.68
CA GLY A 147 0.13 0.97 -17.31
C GLY A 147 -0.47 -0.40 -16.93
N MET A 148 -1.07 -1.11 -17.89
CA MET A 148 -1.71 -2.42 -17.69
C MET A 148 -1.42 -3.32 -18.89
N PHE A 149 -0.83 -4.49 -18.66
CA PHE A 149 -0.44 -5.44 -19.72
C PHE A 149 -0.67 -6.89 -19.26
N GLY A 150 -1.14 -7.75 -20.17
CA GLY A 150 -1.33 -9.17 -19.89
C GLY A 150 -0.89 -10.04 -21.05
N ALA A 151 -0.24 -11.15 -20.75
CA ALA A 151 0.16 -12.15 -21.72
C ALA A 151 -0.16 -13.56 -21.20
N TYR A 152 -0.62 -14.42 -22.10
CA TYR A 152 -0.95 -15.80 -21.76
C TYR A 152 -0.52 -16.77 -22.85
N ALA A 153 0.12 -17.87 -22.44
CA ALA A 153 0.62 -18.89 -23.36
C ALA A 153 1.53 -18.32 -24.46
N ILE A 154 2.34 -17.29 -24.18
CA ILE A 154 3.32 -16.75 -25.14
C ILE A 154 4.69 -17.40 -24.92
N ALA A 155 5.59 -17.30 -25.90
CA ALA A 155 6.99 -17.65 -25.76
C ALA A 155 7.88 -16.45 -26.10
N LEU A 156 8.68 -15.99 -25.15
CA LEU A 156 9.65 -14.90 -25.31
C LEU A 156 11.05 -15.50 -25.45
N LYS A 157 11.74 -15.17 -26.56
CA LYS A 157 13.09 -15.70 -26.83
C LYS A 157 14.13 -14.61 -27.07
N GLY A 158 15.24 -14.70 -26.35
CA GLY A 158 16.35 -13.77 -26.44
C GLY A 158 17.60 -14.34 -25.75
N TYR A 159 18.53 -13.47 -25.36
CA TYR A 159 19.73 -13.89 -24.63
C TYR A 159 20.06 -12.94 -23.49
N GLN A 160 20.45 -11.70 -23.81
CA GLN A 160 20.57 -10.64 -22.82
C GLN A 160 19.35 -9.71 -22.96
N ASP A 161 18.73 -9.38 -21.82
CA ASP A 161 17.60 -8.44 -21.73
C ASP A 161 16.34 -8.90 -22.52
N THR A 162 15.96 -10.18 -22.47
CA THR A 162 14.83 -10.72 -23.28
C THR A 162 13.49 -10.00 -23.06
N LEU A 163 13.12 -9.72 -21.80
CA LEU A 163 11.87 -9.07 -21.41
C LEU A 163 12.15 -7.77 -20.65
N LEU A 164 11.80 -6.64 -21.26
CA LEU A 164 11.80 -5.32 -20.62
C LEU A 164 10.42 -5.06 -19.97
N ALA A 165 10.27 -5.51 -18.73
CA ALA A 165 9.14 -5.25 -17.85
C ALA A 165 9.29 -3.88 -17.15
N ASN A 166 9.08 -2.79 -17.90
CA ASN A 166 9.51 -1.47 -17.43
C ASN A 166 8.49 -0.71 -16.58
N VAL A 167 7.23 -0.64 -17.00
CA VAL A 167 6.17 0.19 -16.35
C VAL A 167 4.89 -0.60 -16.16
N GLY A 168 4.10 -0.23 -15.14
CA GLY A 168 2.72 -0.70 -14.96
C GLY A 168 2.58 -2.09 -14.35
N THR A 169 1.33 -2.55 -14.24
CA THR A 169 1.00 -3.90 -13.78
C THR A 169 1.02 -4.86 -14.96
N GLN A 170 1.84 -5.90 -14.87
CA GLN A 170 2.03 -6.87 -15.95
C GLN A 170 1.78 -8.30 -15.47
N PHE A 171 1.05 -9.07 -16.26
CA PHE A 171 0.75 -10.48 -15.98
C PHE A 171 1.25 -11.39 -17.10
N TYR A 172 1.91 -12.50 -16.73
CA TYR A 172 2.39 -13.53 -17.64
C TYR A 172 1.96 -14.91 -17.13
N GLY A 173 0.94 -15.50 -17.76
CA GLY A 173 0.41 -16.81 -17.37
C GLY A 173 0.81 -17.89 -18.37
N ARG A 174 1.19 -19.08 -17.90
CA ARG A 174 1.50 -20.24 -18.77
C ARG A 174 2.44 -19.92 -19.93
N SER A 175 3.38 -19.03 -19.72
CA SER A 175 4.26 -18.52 -20.78
C SER A 175 5.64 -19.18 -20.69
N TYR A 176 6.42 -19.06 -21.74
CA TYR A 176 7.81 -19.48 -21.79
C TYR A 176 8.70 -18.24 -21.94
N ILE A 177 9.78 -18.16 -21.18
CA ILE A 177 10.77 -17.06 -21.26
C ILE A 177 12.16 -17.68 -21.22
N ASN A 178 13.04 -17.31 -22.16
CA ASN A 178 14.43 -17.74 -22.10
C ASN A 178 15.45 -16.60 -22.20
N GLY A 179 16.65 -16.87 -21.72
CA GLY A 179 17.79 -15.97 -21.78
C GLY A 179 18.96 -16.45 -20.93
N ALA A 180 20.02 -15.66 -20.84
CA ALA A 180 21.21 -15.95 -20.05
C ALA A 180 21.52 -14.84 -19.04
N VAL A 181 21.46 -13.57 -19.47
CA VAL A 181 21.90 -12.42 -18.65
C VAL A 181 20.78 -11.40 -18.51
N ASP A 182 20.42 -11.08 -17.26
CA ASP A 182 19.46 -10.04 -16.89
C ASP A 182 18.15 -10.11 -17.69
N PHE A 183 17.71 -11.31 -18.07
CA PHE A 183 16.77 -11.44 -19.18
C PHE A 183 15.30 -11.15 -18.81
N ILE A 184 15.00 -10.89 -17.54
CA ILE A 184 13.77 -10.27 -17.05
C ILE A 184 14.14 -9.03 -16.24
N PHE A 185 13.91 -7.84 -16.79
CA PHE A 185 14.43 -6.60 -16.22
C PHE A 185 13.54 -5.39 -16.46
N GLY A 186 13.81 -4.32 -15.73
CA GLY A 186 13.05 -3.07 -15.78
C GLY A 186 13.07 -2.33 -14.45
N GLN A 187 12.44 -1.15 -14.39
CA GLN A 187 12.64 -0.23 -13.27
C GLN A 187 11.40 0.06 -12.43
N ARG A 188 10.20 0.03 -13.03
CA ARG A 188 8.97 0.58 -12.40
C ARG A 188 7.78 -0.39 -12.42
N ALA A 189 7.83 -1.46 -13.20
CA ALA A 189 6.71 -2.38 -13.33
C ALA A 189 6.49 -3.21 -12.06
N SER A 190 5.25 -3.62 -11.87
CA SER A 190 4.85 -4.69 -10.97
C SER A 190 4.48 -5.89 -11.83
N ILE A 191 5.19 -7.03 -11.71
CA ILE A 191 4.96 -8.19 -12.57
C ILE A 191 4.61 -9.45 -11.80
N TRP A 192 3.71 -10.24 -12.38
CA TRP A 192 3.35 -11.57 -11.91
C TRP A 192 3.52 -12.58 -13.04
N ILE A 193 4.51 -13.46 -12.90
CA ILE A 193 4.77 -14.57 -13.81
C ILE A 193 4.31 -15.84 -13.10
N THR A 194 3.33 -16.55 -13.66
CA THR A 194 2.79 -17.76 -13.01
C THR A 194 2.55 -18.92 -13.94
N ARG A 195 2.72 -20.14 -13.39
CA ARG A 195 2.53 -21.41 -14.12
C ARG A 195 3.31 -21.47 -15.43
N SER A 196 4.45 -20.80 -15.46
CA SER A 196 5.26 -20.56 -16.66
C SER A 196 6.53 -21.40 -16.63
N GLU A 197 7.29 -21.34 -17.72
CA GLU A 197 8.59 -22.00 -17.86
C GLU A 197 9.68 -20.95 -18.13
N ILE A 198 10.77 -21.01 -17.37
CA ILE A 198 11.96 -20.17 -17.51
C ILE A 198 13.14 -21.06 -17.87
N GLU A 199 13.65 -20.92 -19.09
CA GLU A 199 14.82 -21.66 -19.56
C GLU A 199 16.07 -20.77 -19.57
N THR A 200 17.12 -21.19 -18.84
CA THR A 200 18.38 -20.45 -18.80
C THR A 200 19.37 -21.02 -19.81
N LEU A 201 19.88 -20.17 -20.69
CA LEU A 201 20.69 -20.56 -21.85
C LEU A 201 22.20 -20.61 -21.58
N GLY A 202 22.65 -20.13 -20.42
CA GLY A 202 24.06 -20.07 -20.04
C GLY A 202 24.24 -19.43 -18.67
N ASP A 203 25.48 -19.09 -18.34
CA ASP A 203 25.80 -18.41 -17.09
C ASP A 203 25.15 -17.01 -17.02
N GLY A 204 24.66 -16.63 -15.85
CA GLY A 204 24.18 -15.26 -15.62
C GLY A 204 23.09 -15.13 -14.56
N TYR A 205 22.06 -14.34 -14.89
CA TYR A 205 21.06 -13.84 -13.93
C TYR A 205 19.68 -13.86 -14.58
N ILE A 206 18.70 -14.47 -13.92
CA ILE A 206 17.32 -14.51 -14.44
C ILE A 206 16.69 -13.12 -14.39
N THR A 207 16.78 -12.47 -13.24
CA THR A 207 16.17 -11.15 -13.03
C THR A 207 17.19 -10.06 -12.75
N ALA A 208 16.90 -8.85 -13.26
CA ALA A 208 17.64 -7.63 -12.96
C ALA A 208 16.67 -6.48 -12.64
N SER A 209 16.17 -6.47 -11.40
CA SER A 209 15.24 -5.43 -10.94
C SER A 209 15.99 -4.12 -10.70
N GLY A 210 15.63 -3.07 -11.45
CA GLY A 210 16.30 -1.77 -11.48
C GLY A 210 15.56 -0.66 -10.75
N ARG A 211 14.89 -0.97 -9.65
CA ARG A 211 14.07 -0.02 -8.92
C ARG A 211 14.88 1.15 -8.36
N LEU A 212 14.44 2.37 -8.68
CA LEU A 212 15.05 3.61 -8.21
C LEU A 212 14.55 4.06 -6.83
N GLU A 213 13.39 3.56 -6.41
CA GLU A 213 12.68 3.99 -5.20
C GLU A 213 12.10 2.78 -4.44
N ASN A 214 11.81 2.98 -3.15
CA ASN A 214 11.24 1.98 -2.26
C ASN A 214 9.72 1.79 -2.47
N ASP A 215 9.28 1.63 -3.71
CA ASP A 215 7.85 1.53 -4.08
C ASP A 215 7.21 0.21 -3.60
N ALA A 216 5.93 -0.04 -3.87
CA ALA A 216 5.24 -1.27 -3.45
C ALA A 216 5.24 -2.38 -4.54
N ASN A 217 5.95 -2.18 -5.65
CA ASN A 217 5.88 -3.06 -6.79
C ASN A 217 6.87 -4.22 -6.64
N TRP A 218 6.55 -5.38 -7.22
CA TRP A 218 7.35 -6.60 -7.09
C TRP A 218 7.52 -7.30 -8.43
N TYR A 219 8.62 -8.04 -8.56
CA TYR A 219 8.67 -9.14 -9.53
C TYR A 219 8.32 -10.41 -8.78
N VAL A 220 7.17 -11.00 -9.10
CA VAL A 220 6.73 -12.26 -8.49
C VAL A 220 6.74 -13.36 -9.52
N ILE A 221 7.54 -14.39 -9.24
CA ILE A 221 7.63 -15.60 -10.02
C ILE A 221 7.01 -16.71 -9.18
N ASP A 222 5.80 -17.11 -9.54
CA ASP A 222 4.97 -18.05 -8.78
C ASP A 222 4.73 -19.33 -9.59
N ARG A 223 4.80 -20.52 -8.98
CA ARG A 223 4.45 -21.79 -9.65
C ARG A 223 5.12 -21.97 -11.01
N THR A 224 6.35 -21.50 -11.15
CA THR A 224 7.08 -21.47 -12.43
C THR A 224 8.21 -22.47 -12.38
N LYS A 225 8.48 -23.15 -13.48
CA LYS A 225 9.59 -24.10 -13.58
C LYS A 225 10.80 -23.40 -14.18
N VAL A 226 11.91 -23.37 -13.44
CA VAL A 226 13.21 -22.85 -13.87
C VAL A 226 14.11 -24.04 -14.20
N TYR A 227 14.65 -24.08 -15.41
CA TYR A 227 15.54 -25.17 -15.84
C TYR A 227 16.56 -24.68 -16.87
N SER A 228 17.53 -25.55 -17.21
CA SER A 228 18.44 -25.34 -18.34
C SER A 228 18.55 -26.62 -19.16
N ASN A 229 18.64 -26.47 -20.48
CA ASN A 229 19.04 -27.55 -21.40
C ASN A 229 20.54 -27.47 -21.78
N GLY A 230 21.29 -26.51 -21.22
CA GLY A 230 22.70 -26.27 -21.51
C GLY A 230 23.61 -26.45 -20.29
N THR A 231 24.88 -26.15 -20.46
CA THR A 231 25.89 -26.15 -19.39
C THR A 231 26.11 -24.72 -18.92
N GLY A 232 25.35 -24.27 -17.91
CA GLY A 232 25.50 -22.93 -17.36
C GLY A 232 24.83 -22.81 -15.99
N SER A 233 25.46 -22.03 -15.10
CA SER A 233 25.01 -21.76 -13.74
C SER A 233 24.41 -20.36 -13.65
N VAL A 234 23.23 -20.26 -13.05
CA VAL A 234 22.46 -19.01 -13.02
C VAL A 234 22.13 -18.62 -11.58
N TYR A 235 22.09 -17.32 -11.33
CA TYR A 235 21.42 -16.75 -10.15
C TYR A 235 19.96 -16.42 -10.50
N LEU A 236 19.08 -16.49 -9.50
CA LEU A 236 17.69 -16.02 -9.59
C LEU A 236 17.61 -14.53 -9.91
N GLY A 237 18.65 -13.77 -9.54
CA GLY A 237 18.85 -12.42 -10.06
C GLY A 237 19.95 -11.63 -9.37
N ARG A 238 20.00 -10.35 -9.71
CA ARG A 238 20.88 -9.34 -9.09
C ARG A 238 20.23 -7.95 -9.08
N PRO A 239 20.65 -7.04 -8.18
CA PRO A 239 20.06 -5.71 -8.12
C PRO A 239 20.61 -4.80 -9.20
N TRP A 240 19.83 -4.45 -10.22
CA TRP A 240 20.25 -3.38 -11.14
C TRP A 240 20.28 -2.03 -10.43
N ARG A 241 19.49 -1.83 -9.36
CA ARG A 241 19.50 -0.64 -8.47
C ARG A 241 19.16 -1.03 -7.02
N ASN A 242 19.37 -0.12 -6.07
CA ASN A 242 19.35 -0.36 -4.61
C ASN A 242 18.03 -0.88 -4.02
N TYR A 243 16.92 -0.78 -4.75
CA TYR A 243 15.59 -1.18 -4.27
C TYR A 243 15.04 -2.43 -4.97
N ALA A 244 15.91 -3.25 -5.56
CA ALA A 244 15.50 -4.47 -6.24
C ALA A 244 14.61 -5.35 -5.35
N ARG A 245 13.44 -5.75 -5.87
CA ARG A 245 12.48 -6.63 -5.19
C ARG A 245 11.96 -7.71 -6.09
N VAL A 246 12.34 -8.95 -5.77
CA VAL A 246 12.00 -10.14 -6.54
C VAL A 246 11.71 -11.28 -5.56
N VAL A 247 10.71 -12.10 -5.87
CA VAL A 247 10.39 -13.30 -5.11
C VAL A 247 10.13 -14.46 -6.06
N PHE A 248 10.76 -15.60 -5.79
CA PHE A 248 10.36 -16.89 -6.34
C PHE A 248 9.60 -17.65 -5.26
N GLN A 249 8.38 -18.08 -5.58
CA GLN A 249 7.53 -18.83 -4.67
C GLN A 249 6.84 -19.99 -5.39
N ASN A 250 6.60 -21.09 -4.66
CA ASN A 250 5.94 -22.28 -5.19
C ASN A 250 6.53 -22.82 -6.52
N SER A 251 7.78 -22.46 -6.84
CA SER A 251 8.39 -22.63 -8.17
C SER A 251 9.40 -23.77 -8.15
N GLU A 252 9.52 -24.53 -9.23
CA GLU A 252 10.51 -25.61 -9.32
C GLU A 252 11.85 -25.03 -9.79
N LEU A 253 12.90 -25.14 -8.98
CA LEU A 253 14.25 -24.66 -9.34
C LEU A 253 15.14 -25.84 -9.77
N GLY A 254 15.59 -25.81 -11.02
CA GLY A 254 16.52 -26.78 -11.57
C GLY A 254 17.93 -26.68 -10.98
N ALA A 255 18.72 -27.74 -11.14
CA ALA A 255 20.08 -27.84 -10.59
C ALA A 255 21.07 -26.79 -11.14
N ASN A 256 20.72 -26.13 -12.24
CA ASN A 256 21.46 -25.00 -12.81
C ASN A 256 21.36 -23.71 -11.97
N VAL A 257 20.42 -23.62 -11.02
CA VAL A 257 20.29 -22.48 -10.11
C VAL A 257 21.29 -22.62 -8.98
N LEU A 258 22.16 -21.63 -8.83
CA LEU A 258 23.20 -21.62 -7.81
C LEU A 258 22.59 -21.59 -6.40
N PRO A 259 23.14 -22.35 -5.42
CA PRO A 259 22.63 -22.39 -4.05
C PRO A 259 22.59 -21.03 -3.35
N ALA A 260 23.44 -20.08 -3.77
CA ALA A 260 23.45 -18.72 -3.27
C ALA A 260 22.14 -17.97 -3.58
N GLY A 261 21.40 -18.39 -4.60
CA GLY A 261 20.16 -17.78 -5.07
C GLY A 261 20.39 -16.44 -5.78
N TRP A 262 21.05 -15.49 -5.12
CA TRP A 262 21.21 -14.11 -5.57
C TRP A 262 22.67 -13.70 -5.67
N SER A 263 22.94 -12.73 -6.54
CA SER A 263 24.24 -12.07 -6.64
C SER A 263 24.11 -10.58 -6.32
N ILE A 264 25.20 -10.01 -5.78
CA ILE A 264 25.40 -8.56 -5.77
C ILE A 264 25.56 -8.04 -7.20
N TRP A 265 25.39 -6.73 -7.40
CA TRP A 265 25.55 -6.13 -8.73
C TRP A 265 26.99 -6.22 -9.24
N SER A 266 27.95 -5.75 -8.44
CA SER A 266 29.39 -5.99 -8.61
C SER A 266 30.11 -5.93 -7.26
N THR A 267 31.36 -6.37 -7.21
CA THR A 267 32.21 -6.29 -6.01
C THR A 267 32.57 -4.85 -5.61
N THR A 268 32.50 -3.90 -6.55
CA THR A 268 32.79 -2.48 -6.34
C THR A 268 31.54 -1.64 -6.08
N ASP A 269 30.37 -2.15 -6.43
CA ASP A 269 29.07 -1.50 -6.27
C ASP A 269 28.03 -2.61 -6.02
N ASN A 270 27.85 -2.97 -4.74
CA ASN A 270 27.04 -4.13 -4.38
C ASN A 270 25.53 -3.92 -4.59
N ARG A 271 25.08 -2.66 -4.58
CA ARG A 271 23.68 -2.22 -4.68
C ARG A 271 22.70 -2.92 -3.73
N THR A 272 23.12 -3.19 -2.49
CA THR A 272 22.37 -3.99 -1.51
C THR A 272 21.66 -3.20 -0.40
N ASN A 273 21.86 -1.88 -0.32
CA ASN A 273 21.45 -1.08 0.85
C ASN A 273 19.95 -1.10 1.17
N MET A 274 19.06 -1.50 0.23
CA MET A 274 17.61 -1.71 0.46
C MET A 274 17.02 -2.83 -0.42
N THR A 275 17.79 -3.88 -0.74
CA THR A 275 17.32 -4.99 -1.58
C THR A 275 16.55 -6.03 -0.77
N ASP A 276 15.29 -6.27 -1.13
CA ASP A 276 14.47 -7.34 -0.55
C ASP A 276 14.46 -8.53 -1.53
N PHE A 277 15.45 -9.41 -1.42
CA PHE A 277 15.48 -10.69 -2.11
C PHE A 277 14.82 -11.74 -1.22
N ALA A 278 13.64 -12.20 -1.62
CA ALA A 278 12.88 -13.18 -0.87
C ALA A 278 13.02 -14.55 -1.54
N ASP A 279 13.80 -15.46 -0.97
CA ASP A 279 13.66 -16.89 -1.25
C ASP A 279 13.56 -17.72 0.02
N LEU A 280 12.38 -18.32 0.19
CA LEU A 280 12.18 -19.52 0.99
C LEU A 280 12.95 -20.65 0.32
N LYS A 281 13.96 -21.20 1.00
CA LYS A 281 14.64 -22.43 0.61
C LYS A 281 13.60 -23.50 0.26
N ILE A 282 13.52 -23.88 -1.01
CA ILE A 282 12.88 -25.14 -1.37
C ILE A 282 13.83 -26.24 -0.91
N PRO A 283 13.36 -27.20 -0.09
CA PRO A 283 14.14 -28.36 0.26
C PRO A 283 14.51 -29.10 -1.03
N ALA A 284 15.80 -29.26 -1.26
CA ALA A 284 16.26 -30.53 -1.80
C ALA A 284 15.80 -31.60 -0.80
N LEU A 285 14.69 -32.26 -1.09
CA LEU A 285 14.45 -33.59 -0.59
C LEU A 285 15.46 -34.51 -1.30
N VAL A 286 16.70 -34.53 -0.84
CA VAL A 286 17.56 -35.70 -0.97
C VAL A 286 18.02 -36.03 0.43
N LEU A 287 17.39 -37.08 0.95
CA LEU A 287 17.66 -37.83 2.17
C LEU A 287 19.06 -37.60 2.75
N GLY A 288 19.09 -37.16 4.02
CA GLY A 288 20.24 -37.34 4.90
C GLY A 288 20.91 -36.04 5.32
N MET A 289 20.41 -35.44 6.39
CA MET A 289 21.24 -34.98 7.52
C MET A 289 20.35 -34.47 8.65
N THR A 290 20.38 -35.21 9.75
CA THR A 290 19.83 -34.92 11.07
C THR A 290 20.64 -33.82 11.79
N ASN A 291 19.94 -33.06 12.65
CA ASN A 291 20.43 -32.05 13.60
C ASN A 291 20.71 -30.64 13.05
N CYS A 292 19.69 -29.78 13.10
CA CYS A 292 19.90 -28.39 13.51
C CYS A 292 18.64 -27.81 14.15
N THR A 293 18.68 -27.71 15.48
CA THR A 293 17.73 -26.98 16.32
C THR A 293 17.99 -25.48 16.12
N ALA A 294 16.99 -24.77 15.55
CA ALA A 294 16.82 -23.31 15.46
C ALA A 294 16.56 -22.84 14.01
N CYS A 295 15.29 -22.62 13.68
CA CYS A 295 14.89 -21.77 12.56
C CYS A 295 13.99 -20.66 13.10
N ILE A 296 14.61 -19.51 13.39
CA ILE A 296 13.95 -18.24 13.67
C ILE A 296 13.49 -17.64 12.34
N ARG A 297 12.20 -17.31 12.21
CA ARG A 297 11.65 -16.52 11.10
C ARG A 297 12.24 -15.11 11.14
N LYS A 298 12.66 -14.59 9.99
CA LYS A 298 12.78 -13.15 9.77
C LYS A 298 11.79 -12.72 8.71
N ASP A 299 11.04 -11.69 9.05
CA ASP A 299 9.85 -11.20 8.38
C ASP A 299 10.12 -10.73 6.95
N LEU A 300 9.43 -11.34 5.97
CA LEU A 300 9.03 -10.57 4.80
C LEU A 300 8.10 -9.45 5.28
N LYS A 301 8.21 -8.24 4.74
CA LYS A 301 7.20 -7.19 4.94
C LYS A 301 5.87 -7.64 4.30
N ALA A 302 5.12 -8.48 5.02
CA ALA A 302 3.88 -9.09 4.57
C ALA A 302 2.91 -8.04 4.02
N TYR A 303 2.91 -6.83 4.60
CA TYR A 303 2.12 -5.70 4.14
C TYR A 303 2.36 -5.31 2.66
N LEU A 304 3.62 -5.12 2.23
CA LEU A 304 3.92 -4.70 0.86
C LEU A 304 3.60 -5.79 -0.17
N PHE A 305 3.81 -7.05 0.19
CA PHE A 305 3.45 -8.19 -0.65
C PHE A 305 1.93 -8.40 -0.74
N HIS A 306 1.19 -8.16 0.34
CA HIS A 306 -0.28 -8.21 0.35
C HIS A 306 -0.90 -7.03 -0.41
N THR A 307 -0.38 -5.80 -0.28
CA THR A 307 -0.81 -4.64 -1.07
C THR A 307 -0.57 -4.88 -2.56
N PHE A 308 0.56 -5.50 -2.90
CA PHE A 308 0.85 -5.95 -4.26
C PHE A 308 -0.18 -6.99 -4.76
N LEU A 309 -0.46 -8.06 -3.99
CA LEU A 309 -1.46 -9.08 -4.36
C LEU A 309 -2.86 -8.47 -4.50
N PHE A 310 -3.24 -7.56 -3.61
CA PHE A 310 -4.52 -6.86 -3.65
C PHE A 310 -4.66 -5.99 -4.90
N ASN A 311 -3.65 -5.16 -5.22
CA ASN A 311 -3.64 -4.36 -6.44
C ASN A 311 -3.67 -5.24 -7.70
N LEU A 312 -2.97 -6.37 -7.71
CA LEU A 312 -2.97 -7.32 -8.83
C LEU A 312 -4.37 -7.94 -9.04
N THR A 313 -5.05 -8.39 -7.97
CA THR A 313 -6.40 -8.97 -8.08
C THR A 313 -7.46 -7.96 -8.55
N PHE A 314 -7.40 -6.70 -8.10
CA PHE A 314 -8.33 -5.65 -8.54
C PHE A 314 -8.07 -5.16 -9.97
N THR A 315 -6.81 -5.20 -10.40
CA THR A 315 -6.37 -4.74 -11.73
C THR A 315 -6.35 -5.84 -12.77
N LEU A 316 -6.88 -7.05 -12.57
CA LEU A 316 -6.95 -8.09 -13.64
C LEU A 316 -8.37 -8.35 -14.16
N THR A 317 -9.37 -7.61 -13.66
CA THR A 317 -10.77 -7.72 -14.12
C THR A 317 -10.97 -7.37 -15.60
N TRP A 318 -10.07 -6.58 -16.20
CA TRP A 318 -10.04 -6.24 -17.62
C TRP A 318 -9.37 -7.29 -18.52
N PHE A 319 -8.51 -8.15 -17.95
CA PHE A 319 -7.79 -9.18 -18.70
C PHE A 319 -8.63 -10.44 -18.71
N ASN A 320 -9.27 -10.72 -19.84
CA ASN A 320 -10.21 -11.82 -19.97
C ASN A 320 -9.51 -13.19 -19.86
N MET A 321 -9.59 -13.80 -18.66
CA MET A 321 -9.15 -15.17 -18.38
C MET A 321 -10.18 -16.24 -18.77
N SER A 322 -11.43 -15.87 -19.07
CA SER A 322 -12.51 -16.81 -19.42
C SER A 322 -12.37 -17.40 -20.84
N ARG A 323 -11.42 -16.91 -21.65
CA ARG A 323 -11.01 -17.53 -22.93
C ARG A 323 -10.26 -18.86 -22.78
N ALA A 324 -10.27 -19.45 -21.58
CA ALA A 324 -9.51 -20.64 -21.18
C ALA A 324 -10.36 -21.83 -20.67
N SER A 325 -11.63 -21.99 -21.07
CA SER A 325 -12.38 -23.20 -20.68
C SER A 325 -13.33 -23.72 -21.76
N SER A 326 -12.99 -24.91 -22.26
CA SER A 326 -13.94 -25.89 -22.76
C SER A 326 -13.39 -27.26 -22.42
N ILE A 327 -13.99 -27.92 -21.42
CA ILE A 327 -14.46 -29.32 -21.46
C ILE A 327 -15.40 -29.47 -20.25
N LEU A 328 -16.69 -29.57 -20.56
CA LEU A 328 -17.71 -30.17 -19.72
C LEU A 328 -18.22 -31.37 -20.54
N LEU A 329 -18.44 -32.51 -19.87
CA LEU A 329 -19.00 -33.78 -20.37
C LEU A 329 -18.04 -34.77 -21.05
N SER A 330 -17.30 -35.49 -20.22
CA SER A 330 -17.25 -36.96 -20.21
C SER A 330 -16.65 -37.31 -18.83
N ILE A 331 -17.32 -37.94 -17.88
CA ILE A 331 -17.76 -39.34 -17.89
C ILE A 331 -18.75 -39.51 -16.71
N LEU A 332 -19.96 -39.99 -17.00
CA LEU A 332 -20.70 -40.97 -16.19
C LEU A 332 -21.00 -42.10 -17.20
N PRO A 333 -20.85 -43.42 -16.95
CA PRO A 333 -20.45 -44.16 -15.74
C PRO A 333 -19.33 -45.21 -15.99
N ILE A 334 -18.40 -45.36 -15.05
CA ILE A 334 -17.77 -46.68 -14.78
C ILE A 334 -18.03 -46.94 -13.30
N LEU A 335 -19.14 -47.63 -13.04
CA LEU A 335 -19.40 -48.28 -11.76
C LEU A 335 -18.44 -49.47 -11.61
N ALA A 336 -18.11 -49.73 -10.34
CA ALA A 336 -17.60 -50.99 -9.79
C ALA A 336 -16.09 -51.25 -9.95
N TRP A 337 -15.28 -50.68 -9.04
CA TRP A 337 -14.56 -51.44 -8.01
C TRP A 337 -13.67 -50.50 -7.16
N SER A 338 -14.18 -50.09 -6.00
CA SER A 338 -13.47 -50.10 -4.71
C SER A 338 -14.35 -49.41 -3.68
N ALA A 339 -15.11 -50.22 -2.95
CA ALA A 339 -15.62 -49.81 -1.67
C ALA A 339 -14.43 -49.52 -0.73
N THR A 340 -14.70 -48.62 0.22
CA THR A 340 -13.93 -48.31 1.44
C THR A 340 -12.56 -47.66 1.27
N LEU A 341 -12.55 -46.33 1.29
CA LEU A 341 -11.86 -45.54 2.32
C LEU A 341 -12.64 -44.22 2.44
N ALA A 342 -13.48 -44.11 3.47
CA ALA A 342 -14.09 -42.84 3.83
C ALA A 342 -12.95 -41.91 4.28
N ASN A 343 -12.54 -40.98 3.41
CA ASN A 343 -11.64 -39.91 3.85
C ASN A 343 -12.43 -39.04 4.83
N ALA A 344 -12.03 -39.06 6.10
CA ALA A 344 -12.59 -38.18 7.12
C ALA A 344 -12.49 -36.72 6.64
N VAL A 345 -13.56 -35.95 6.82
CA VAL A 345 -13.61 -34.52 6.51
C VAL A 345 -12.56 -33.81 7.36
N PRO A 346 -11.49 -33.24 6.76
CA PRO A 346 -10.45 -32.58 7.54
C PRO A 346 -10.99 -31.30 8.18
N VAL A 347 -10.49 -30.97 9.37
CA VAL A 347 -10.73 -29.66 9.99
C VAL A 347 -9.95 -28.60 9.21
N SER A 348 -10.66 -27.59 8.71
CA SER A 348 -10.13 -26.52 7.89
C SER A 348 -9.04 -25.75 8.62
N GLN A 349 -7.99 -25.36 7.88
CA GLN A 349 -6.96 -24.48 8.41
C GLN A 349 -7.41 -23.03 8.28
N VAL A 350 -7.43 -22.30 9.40
CA VAL A 350 -7.83 -20.89 9.46
C VAL A 350 -6.64 -20.01 9.77
N ASN A 351 -6.57 -18.84 9.12
CA ASN A 351 -5.59 -17.81 9.41
C ASN A 351 -6.20 -16.81 10.40
N GLY A 352 -6.18 -17.16 11.68
CA GLY A 352 -6.71 -16.35 12.77
C GLY A 352 -6.48 -17.04 14.12
N GLU A 353 -6.53 -16.29 15.21
CA GLU A 353 -6.54 -16.89 16.55
C GLU A 353 -7.84 -17.67 16.71
N ALA A 354 -7.75 -19.01 16.73
CA ALA A 354 -8.90 -19.88 16.91
C ALA A 354 -9.32 -19.90 18.38
N GLN A 355 -10.62 -19.76 18.63
CA GLN A 355 -11.19 -19.98 19.95
C GLN A 355 -11.08 -21.47 20.29
N SER A 356 -10.30 -21.77 21.33
CA SER A 356 -10.02 -23.15 21.74
C SER A 356 -11.30 -23.98 21.93
N GLY A 357 -11.38 -25.11 21.23
CA GLY A 357 -12.51 -26.04 21.28
C GLY A 357 -13.79 -25.54 20.63
N SER A 358 -13.79 -24.43 19.88
CA SER A 358 -14.97 -23.91 19.18
C SER A 358 -14.84 -24.09 17.66
N TYR A 359 -15.91 -24.57 17.02
CA TYR A 359 -15.94 -24.90 15.61
C TYR A 359 -17.26 -24.51 14.96
N ILE A 360 -17.21 -24.18 13.68
CA ILE A 360 -18.34 -24.03 12.76
C ILE A 360 -18.39 -25.28 11.88
N VAL A 361 -19.54 -25.94 11.83
CA VAL A 361 -19.80 -27.15 11.04
C VAL A 361 -20.81 -26.79 9.96
N VAL A 362 -20.45 -27.02 8.70
CA VAL A 362 -21.33 -26.83 7.55
C VAL A 362 -21.66 -28.20 6.97
N LEU A 363 -22.94 -28.41 6.65
CA LEU A 363 -23.45 -29.68 6.16
C LEU A 363 -23.74 -29.62 4.67
N LYS A 364 -23.60 -30.77 4.01
CA LYS A 364 -23.93 -30.91 2.59
C LYS A 364 -25.40 -30.55 2.36
N GLU A 365 -25.74 -29.98 1.21
CA GLU A 365 -27.11 -29.62 0.85
C GLU A 365 -28.10 -30.80 0.94
N THR A 366 -27.61 -32.05 0.80
CA THR A 366 -28.42 -33.27 0.91
C THR A 366 -28.76 -33.68 2.34
N ALA A 367 -28.12 -33.08 3.36
CA ALA A 367 -28.35 -33.36 4.76
C ALA A 367 -29.20 -32.26 5.41
N THR A 368 -30.01 -32.63 6.40
CA THR A 368 -30.81 -31.66 7.18
C THR A 368 -30.16 -31.39 8.53
N MET A 369 -29.80 -30.13 8.80
CA MET A 369 -29.16 -29.70 10.05
C MET A 369 -29.83 -30.24 11.31
N LYS A 370 -31.16 -30.13 11.43
CA LYS A 370 -31.88 -30.61 12.62
C LYS A 370 -31.74 -32.12 12.84
N THR A 371 -31.81 -32.90 11.76
CA THR A 371 -31.67 -34.37 11.81
C THR A 371 -30.24 -34.77 12.13
N HIS A 372 -29.26 -34.09 11.52
CA HIS A 372 -27.84 -34.32 11.76
C HIS A 372 -27.45 -33.97 13.21
N VAL A 373 -27.84 -32.80 13.72
CA VAL A 373 -27.58 -32.42 15.11
C VAL A 373 -28.23 -33.41 16.07
N ALA A 374 -29.46 -33.87 15.79
CA ALA A 374 -30.12 -34.88 16.60
C ALA A 374 -29.36 -36.24 16.63
N SER A 375 -28.77 -36.66 15.52
CA SER A 375 -27.97 -37.90 15.46
C SER A 375 -26.63 -37.77 16.21
N MET A 376 -26.06 -36.56 16.27
CA MET A 376 -24.80 -36.29 16.96
C MET A 376 -24.97 -36.08 18.48
N LYS A 377 -26.17 -35.73 18.97
CA LYS A 377 -26.44 -35.52 20.41
C LYS A 377 -26.03 -36.70 21.29
N GLY A 378 -26.29 -37.94 20.85
CA GLY A 378 -25.90 -39.14 21.59
C GLY A 378 -24.39 -39.32 21.69
N LYS A 379 -23.65 -38.92 20.65
CA LYS A 379 -22.18 -38.98 20.61
C LYS A 379 -21.55 -37.88 21.46
N PHE A 380 -22.09 -36.66 21.40
CA PHE A 380 -21.65 -35.55 22.24
C PHE A 380 -21.85 -35.84 23.74
N ALA A 381 -22.96 -36.50 24.10
CA ALA A 381 -23.24 -36.92 25.47
C ALA A 381 -22.40 -38.12 25.95
N ALA A 382 -21.91 -38.96 25.02
CA ALA A 382 -21.12 -40.15 25.32
C ALA A 382 -19.59 -39.91 25.34
N SER A 383 -19.15 -38.67 25.07
CA SER A 383 -17.73 -38.31 25.08
C SER A 383 -17.09 -38.54 26.46
N LYS A 384 -15.84 -39.01 26.46
CA LYS A 384 -15.07 -39.30 27.68
C LYS A 384 -14.45 -38.05 28.32
N SER A 385 -14.38 -36.95 27.58
CA SER A 385 -13.93 -35.66 28.09
C SER A 385 -15.08 -35.00 28.86
N LYS A 386 -14.88 -34.63 30.13
CA LYS A 386 -15.89 -33.96 30.99
C LYS A 386 -16.29 -32.54 30.54
N THR A 387 -15.96 -32.15 29.31
CA THR A 387 -16.30 -30.86 28.69
C THR A 387 -17.51 -31.07 27.79
N ASN A 388 -18.68 -30.55 28.16
CA ASN A 388 -19.92 -30.72 27.40
C ASN A 388 -19.76 -30.21 25.96
N SER A 389 -19.55 -31.13 25.01
CA SER A 389 -19.71 -30.85 23.60
C SER A 389 -21.16 -30.43 23.37
N GLN A 390 -21.37 -29.20 22.90
CA GLN A 390 -22.69 -28.63 22.75
C GLN A 390 -22.75 -27.71 21.55
N VAL A 391 -23.88 -27.74 20.86
CA VAL A 391 -24.21 -26.75 19.84
C VAL A 391 -24.41 -25.40 20.53
N THR A 392 -23.76 -24.37 19.99
CA THR A 392 -23.81 -22.99 20.48
C THR A 392 -24.84 -22.17 19.72
N TYR A 393 -24.81 -22.22 18.38
CA TYR A 393 -25.75 -21.50 17.50
C TYR A 393 -26.10 -22.31 16.26
N ASP A 394 -27.36 -22.22 15.83
CA ASP A 394 -27.85 -22.81 14.58
C ASP A 394 -27.79 -21.76 13.44
N TYR A 395 -27.36 -22.18 12.25
CA TYR A 395 -27.24 -21.35 11.05
C TYR A 395 -28.08 -21.94 9.90
N ASP A 396 -29.41 -21.86 10.04
CA ASP A 396 -30.38 -22.43 9.06
C ASP A 396 -30.09 -21.98 7.61
N PHE A 397 -29.70 -20.72 7.40
CA PHE A 397 -29.47 -20.16 6.06
C PHE A 397 -28.28 -20.75 5.29
N MET A 398 -27.34 -21.39 6.00
CA MET A 398 -26.13 -22.00 5.42
C MET A 398 -26.05 -23.50 5.70
N ASN A 399 -27.14 -24.11 6.19
CA ASN A 399 -27.21 -25.51 6.60
C ASN A 399 -26.04 -25.92 7.50
N GLY A 400 -25.81 -25.16 8.59
CA GLY A 400 -24.68 -25.39 9.49
C GLY A 400 -24.97 -24.93 10.90
N TYR A 401 -24.02 -25.14 11.81
CA TYR A 401 -24.11 -24.74 13.21
C TYR A 401 -22.72 -24.48 13.78
N SER A 402 -22.62 -23.74 14.89
CA SER A 402 -21.40 -23.70 15.70
C SER A 402 -21.53 -24.57 16.93
N ALA A 403 -20.43 -25.17 17.38
CA ALA A 403 -20.40 -26.01 18.56
C ALA A 403 -19.08 -25.85 19.31
N LYS A 404 -19.15 -25.97 20.64
CA LYS A 404 -17.98 -26.32 21.43
C LYS A 404 -17.81 -27.83 21.40
N LEU A 405 -16.64 -28.31 21.05
CA LEU A 405 -16.36 -29.73 20.82
C LEU A 405 -15.05 -30.11 21.52
N ASP A 406 -15.07 -31.26 22.17
CA ASP A 406 -13.85 -31.98 22.53
C ASP A 406 -13.30 -32.81 21.35
N ASN A 407 -12.11 -33.40 21.55
CA ASN A 407 -11.41 -34.15 20.52
C ASN A 407 -12.19 -35.38 20.03
N ASP A 408 -12.95 -36.05 20.90
CA ASP A 408 -13.72 -37.24 20.56
C ASP A 408 -14.93 -36.87 19.69
N SER A 409 -15.66 -35.82 20.08
CA SER A 409 -16.81 -35.30 19.35
C SER A 409 -16.39 -34.68 18.01
N LEU A 410 -15.25 -34.01 17.97
CA LEU A 410 -14.65 -33.50 16.73
C LEU A 410 -14.30 -34.65 15.78
N LYS A 411 -13.67 -35.72 16.29
CA LYS A 411 -13.35 -36.91 15.49
C LYS A 411 -14.62 -37.56 14.93
N ASP A 412 -15.67 -37.69 15.73
CA ASP A 412 -16.96 -38.19 15.26
C ASP A 412 -17.55 -37.35 14.12
N LEU A 413 -17.42 -36.02 14.19
CA LEU A 413 -17.89 -35.12 13.14
C LEU A 413 -17.06 -35.24 11.86
N THR A 414 -15.73 -35.39 11.96
CA THR A 414 -14.88 -35.63 10.78
C THR A 414 -15.28 -36.91 10.03
N GLN A 415 -15.92 -37.86 10.69
CA GLN A 415 -16.36 -39.13 10.10
C GLN A 415 -17.82 -39.10 9.63
N SER A 416 -18.56 -38.02 9.87
CA SER A 416 -19.95 -37.92 9.48
C SER A 416 -20.11 -37.80 7.96
N PRO A 417 -20.98 -38.59 7.32
CA PRO A 417 -21.26 -38.47 5.89
C PRO A 417 -22.02 -37.18 5.53
N ASP A 418 -22.68 -36.56 6.52
CA ASP A 418 -23.50 -35.34 6.36
C ASP A 418 -22.67 -34.06 6.35
N VAL A 419 -21.46 -34.10 6.93
CA VAL A 419 -20.61 -32.93 7.11
C VAL A 419 -19.88 -32.62 5.80
N GLU A 420 -19.91 -31.35 5.39
CA GLU A 420 -19.20 -30.83 4.24
C GLU A 420 -17.85 -30.23 4.65
N MET A 421 -17.86 -29.38 5.68
CA MET A 421 -16.64 -28.76 6.22
C MET A 421 -16.76 -28.48 7.72
N ILE A 422 -15.63 -28.57 8.41
CA ILE A 422 -15.48 -28.17 9.82
C ILE A 422 -14.42 -27.07 9.85
N ILE A 423 -14.70 -25.95 10.49
CA ILE A 423 -13.86 -24.75 10.52
C ILE A 423 -13.64 -24.35 11.98
N PRO A 424 -12.41 -24.18 12.47
CA PRO A 424 -12.19 -23.59 13.78
C PRO A 424 -12.77 -22.16 13.84
N ASP A 425 -13.50 -21.85 14.90
CA ASP A 425 -14.10 -20.54 15.11
C ASP A 425 -12.99 -19.51 15.44
N THR A 426 -12.88 -18.42 14.68
CA THR A 426 -11.76 -17.47 14.78
C THR A 426 -12.15 -16.11 15.30
N LEU A 427 -11.27 -15.49 16.08
CA LEU A 427 -11.40 -14.10 16.49
C LEU A 427 -11.16 -13.15 15.30
N VAL A 428 -12.04 -12.14 15.15
CA VAL A 428 -11.93 -11.08 14.13
C VAL A 428 -11.67 -9.74 14.82
N TYR A 429 -10.60 -9.05 14.41
CA TYR A 429 -10.20 -7.74 14.92
C TYR A 429 -10.46 -6.61 13.89
N PRO A 430 -10.84 -5.39 14.30
CA PRO A 430 -11.04 -4.27 13.37
C PRO A 430 -9.72 -3.70 12.81
N THR A 431 -9.64 -3.50 11.49
CA THR A 431 -8.42 -3.01 10.78
C THR A 431 -8.26 -1.49 10.82
N THR A 432 -7.14 -0.95 11.36
CA THR A 432 -6.70 0.45 11.18
C THR A 432 -5.63 0.54 10.08
N ALA A 433 -5.76 1.50 9.16
CA ALA A 433 -4.76 1.75 8.12
C ALA A 433 -3.73 2.78 8.63
N ILE A 434 -2.58 2.31 9.11
CA ILE A 434 -1.39 3.13 9.33
C ILE A 434 -0.85 3.55 7.94
N LEU A 435 -0.68 4.84 7.73
CA LEU A 435 -0.16 5.43 6.50
C LEU A 435 1.21 6.08 6.76
N VAL A 436 2.00 6.18 5.70
CA VAL A 436 3.29 6.88 5.72
C VAL A 436 3.30 7.94 4.63
N GLN A 437 3.57 9.19 5.01
CA GLN A 437 3.95 10.25 4.07
C GLN A 437 5.48 10.26 3.96
N ASN A 438 5.98 9.90 2.78
CA ASN A 438 7.38 10.09 2.43
C ASN A 438 7.68 11.57 2.15
N ASP A 439 8.96 11.94 2.26
CA ASP A 439 9.45 13.32 2.11
C ASP A 439 8.72 14.29 3.05
N ALA A 440 8.46 13.85 4.27
CA ALA A 440 7.78 14.67 5.26
C ALA A 440 8.68 15.83 5.70
N PRO A 441 8.13 17.05 5.89
CA PRO A 441 8.86 18.10 6.57
C PRO A 441 9.27 17.60 7.96
N TRP A 442 10.44 18.06 8.43
CA TRP A 442 11.02 17.55 9.68
C TRP A 442 10.07 17.67 10.89
N GLY A 443 9.23 18.72 10.92
CA GLY A 443 8.24 18.89 11.99
C GLY A 443 7.25 17.73 12.06
N LEU A 444 6.72 17.28 10.93
CA LEU A 444 5.85 16.09 10.89
C LEU A 444 6.62 14.83 11.25
N ALA A 445 7.82 14.65 10.68
CA ALA A 445 8.62 13.46 10.97
C ALA A 445 8.99 13.35 12.46
N ARG A 446 9.26 14.48 13.12
CA ARG A 446 9.54 14.51 14.56
C ARG A 446 8.32 14.13 15.40
N VAL A 447 7.12 14.55 14.97
CA VAL A 447 5.84 14.20 15.63
C VAL A 447 5.54 12.70 15.53
N SER A 448 6.02 11.99 14.51
CA SER A 448 5.90 10.53 14.40
C SER A 448 7.20 9.79 14.72
N SER A 449 8.08 10.37 15.53
CA SER A 449 9.32 9.73 15.96
C SER A 449 9.47 9.80 17.47
N ARG A 450 9.71 8.66 18.10
CA ARG A 450 10.02 8.58 19.53
C ARG A 450 11.47 8.97 19.83
N VAL A 451 12.36 8.82 18.85
CA VAL A 451 13.80 9.11 18.97
C VAL A 451 14.18 10.38 18.20
N LYS A 452 15.31 10.99 18.59
CA LYS A 452 15.90 12.13 17.88
C LYS A 452 16.07 11.80 16.40
N LEU A 453 15.76 12.75 15.54
CA LEU A 453 16.00 12.62 14.10
C LEU A 453 17.52 12.56 13.80
N PRO A 454 17.95 11.84 12.74
CA PRO A 454 19.37 11.78 12.38
C PRO A 454 20.00 13.16 12.18
N GLU A 455 21.24 13.33 12.62
CA GLU A 455 21.95 14.61 12.43
C GLU A 455 22.17 14.91 10.95
N GLY A 456 21.98 16.17 10.55
CA GLY A 456 22.06 16.59 9.15
C GLY A 456 20.83 16.25 8.30
N SER A 457 19.73 15.77 8.91
CA SER A 457 18.48 15.49 8.18
C SER A 457 17.98 16.70 7.40
N SER A 458 17.69 16.50 6.11
CA SER A 458 16.94 17.43 5.27
C SER A 458 15.58 16.83 4.93
N ALA A 459 14.61 17.65 4.50
CA ALA A 459 13.22 17.23 4.30
C ALA A 459 13.01 16.09 3.27
N GLY A 460 14.02 15.71 2.49
CA GLY A 460 13.94 14.66 1.46
C GLY A 460 14.25 13.23 1.93
N SER A 461 14.48 12.98 3.22
CA SER A 461 14.78 11.64 3.74
C SER A 461 13.95 11.25 4.96
N LEU A 462 12.94 12.05 5.32
CA LEU A 462 12.15 11.88 6.53
C LEU A 462 10.73 11.42 6.21
N ASN A 463 10.16 10.61 7.10
CA ASN A 463 8.82 10.05 6.94
C ASN A 463 7.90 10.51 8.08
N TYR A 464 6.62 10.71 7.76
CA TYR A 464 5.57 10.94 8.75
C TYR A 464 4.60 9.75 8.75
N THR A 465 4.61 9.00 9.84
CA THR A 465 3.71 7.85 10.04
C THR A 465 2.48 8.29 10.82
N PHE A 466 1.28 7.99 10.34
CA PHE A 466 0.03 8.40 10.98
C PHE A 466 -1.11 7.44 10.64
N GLU A 467 -2.05 7.25 11.56
CA GLU A 467 -3.29 6.55 11.27
C GLU A 467 -4.28 7.44 10.53
N ARG A 468 -4.85 6.94 9.44
CA ARG A 468 -5.96 7.63 8.77
C ARG A 468 -7.28 7.03 9.17
N LYS A 469 -7.80 7.50 10.30
CA LYS A 469 -9.15 7.20 10.78
C LYS A 469 -9.98 8.47 10.81
N PRO A 470 -10.99 8.64 9.94
CA PRO A 470 -11.90 9.77 10.04
C PRO A 470 -12.75 9.63 11.32
N SER A 471 -12.85 10.70 12.11
CA SER A 471 -13.89 10.82 13.13
C SER A 471 -15.25 10.75 12.42
N PRO A 472 -16.20 9.89 12.86
CA PRO A 472 -17.57 9.89 12.32
C PRO A 472 -18.24 11.26 12.43
N ALA A 473 -17.91 12.02 13.49
CA ALA A 473 -18.39 13.38 13.69
C ALA A 473 -17.51 14.46 13.03
N GLY A 474 -16.39 14.08 12.39
CA GLY A 474 -15.29 14.99 12.02
C GLY A 474 -14.60 15.64 13.24
N VAL A 475 -13.62 16.51 13.02
CA VAL A 475 -12.98 17.34 14.06
C VAL A 475 -12.77 18.74 13.49
N ASP A 476 -13.21 19.76 14.21
CA ASP A 476 -13.04 21.16 13.82
C ASP A 476 -11.88 21.79 14.59
N VAL A 477 -11.00 22.49 13.87
CA VAL A 477 -9.94 23.29 14.48
C VAL A 477 -10.14 24.75 14.12
N TYR A 478 -10.45 25.55 15.13
CA TYR A 478 -10.63 26.99 15.04
C TYR A 478 -9.26 27.67 15.11
N ILE A 479 -8.93 28.40 14.05
CA ILE A 479 -7.68 29.16 13.95
C ILE A 479 -7.99 30.61 14.29
N LEU A 480 -7.71 31.00 15.54
CA LEU A 480 -7.86 32.38 16.02
C LEU A 480 -6.59 33.15 15.71
N ASP A 481 -6.56 33.84 14.57
CA ASP A 481 -5.32 34.41 14.00
C ASP A 481 -5.62 35.58 13.04
N THR A 482 -4.75 35.86 12.07
CA THR A 482 -4.87 36.89 11.03
C THR A 482 -5.83 36.52 9.90
N GLY A 483 -6.52 35.37 10.00
CA GLY A 483 -7.34 34.79 8.94
C GLY A 483 -6.70 33.52 8.35
N VAL A 484 -7.32 32.95 7.32
CA VAL A 484 -6.75 31.82 6.56
C VAL A 484 -7.06 32.01 5.07
N ASN A 485 -6.08 31.79 4.20
CA ASN A 485 -6.33 31.60 2.77
C ASN A 485 -7.00 30.24 2.56
N ILE A 486 -8.33 30.20 2.72
CA ILE A 486 -9.12 28.97 2.64
C ILE A 486 -9.09 28.30 1.25
N HIS A 487 -8.64 29.03 0.22
CA HIS A 487 -8.51 28.54 -1.15
C HIS A 487 -7.15 27.91 -1.43
N HIS A 488 -6.25 27.86 -0.45
CA HIS A 488 -4.99 27.16 -0.61
C HIS A 488 -5.24 25.67 -0.84
N THR A 489 -4.69 25.14 -1.92
CA THR A 489 -4.83 23.76 -2.39
C THR A 489 -4.41 22.70 -1.36
N ASP A 490 -3.57 23.05 -0.39
CA ASP A 490 -3.14 22.15 0.67
C ASP A 490 -4.28 21.80 1.63
N PHE A 491 -5.30 22.64 1.74
CA PHE A 491 -6.50 22.34 2.53
C PHE A 491 -7.47 21.40 1.82
N GLN A 492 -7.40 21.27 0.50
CA GLN A 492 -8.30 20.42 -0.30
C GLN A 492 -9.80 20.66 0.01
N GLY A 493 -10.19 21.92 0.21
CA GLY A 493 -11.57 22.30 0.55
C GLY A 493 -11.97 22.07 2.01
N ARG A 494 -11.05 21.67 2.89
CA ARG A 494 -11.33 21.45 4.32
C ARG A 494 -11.23 22.72 5.18
N ALA A 495 -10.87 23.85 4.59
CA ALA A 495 -10.84 25.14 5.27
C ALA A 495 -12.05 26.00 4.87
N ARG A 496 -12.67 26.65 5.85
CA ARG A 496 -13.80 27.56 5.66
C ARG A 496 -13.68 28.79 6.56
N TRP A 497 -14.34 29.88 6.17
CA TRP A 497 -14.52 31.03 7.03
C TRP A 497 -15.50 30.76 8.17
N GLY A 498 -15.18 31.29 9.34
CA GLY A 498 -16.03 31.32 10.52
C GLY A 498 -16.51 32.73 10.80
N LYS A 499 -15.66 33.55 11.41
CA LYS A 499 -16.00 34.93 11.79
C LYS A 499 -14.77 35.84 11.76
N THR A 500 -14.98 37.07 11.32
CA THR A 500 -13.99 38.16 11.40
C THR A 500 -14.41 39.19 12.45
N PHE A 501 -13.46 39.56 13.30
CA PHE A 501 -13.58 40.60 14.32
C PHE A 501 -12.64 41.76 13.98
N GLY A 502 -13.18 42.98 13.94
CA GLY A 502 -12.48 44.17 13.44
C GLY A 502 -13.11 44.69 12.16
N THR A 503 -12.36 45.50 11.42
CA THR A 503 -12.82 46.17 10.19
C THR A 503 -12.30 45.53 8.91
N ASP A 504 -11.38 44.57 9.02
CA ASP A 504 -10.78 43.89 7.88
C ASP A 504 -11.75 42.88 7.24
N GLY A 505 -11.45 42.46 6.02
CA GLY A 505 -12.24 41.48 5.29
C GLY A 505 -11.91 40.03 5.63
N ASP A 506 -12.68 39.11 5.04
CA ASP A 506 -12.47 37.65 5.14
C ASP A 506 -11.32 37.20 4.22
N ASN A 507 -10.10 37.65 4.54
CA ASN A 507 -8.85 37.27 3.91
C ASN A 507 -7.71 37.16 4.95
N ASP A 508 -6.54 36.70 4.51
CA ASP A 508 -5.33 36.64 5.35
C ASP A 508 -4.17 37.33 4.63
N LEU A 509 -4.13 38.66 4.65
CA LEU A 509 -3.07 39.42 3.98
C LEU A 509 -1.72 39.31 4.71
N HIS A 510 -1.74 39.01 6.02
CA HIS A 510 -0.53 38.81 6.82
C HIS A 510 0.11 37.42 6.57
N GLY A 511 -0.73 36.40 6.38
CA GLY A 511 -0.28 35.04 6.07
C GLY A 511 0.18 34.20 7.25
N HIS A 512 0.01 34.69 8.48
CA HIS A 512 0.39 33.93 9.68
C HIS A 512 -0.63 32.82 9.94
N GLY A 513 -1.93 33.14 9.94
CA GLY A 513 -2.97 32.15 10.17
C GLY A 513 -3.04 31.07 9.09
N THR A 514 -2.75 31.39 7.82
CA THR A 514 -2.61 30.38 6.75
C THR A 514 -1.51 29.36 7.04
N HIS A 515 -0.35 29.83 7.52
CA HIS A 515 0.78 28.96 7.85
C HIS A 515 0.46 28.04 9.04
N VAL A 516 -0.14 28.62 10.08
CA VAL A 516 -0.62 27.90 11.27
C VAL A 516 -1.66 26.85 10.88
N ALA A 517 -2.68 27.22 10.11
CA ALA A 517 -3.72 26.31 9.62
C ALA A 517 -3.14 25.15 8.79
N GLY A 518 -2.16 25.43 7.91
CA GLY A 518 -1.47 24.42 7.12
C GLY A 518 -0.71 23.41 8.00
N THR A 519 -0.13 23.85 9.10
CA THR A 519 0.59 22.99 10.07
C THR A 519 -0.38 22.10 10.85
N VAL A 520 -1.59 22.60 11.15
CA VAL A 520 -2.65 21.80 11.78
C VAL A 520 -3.15 20.70 10.83
N ALA A 521 -3.65 21.08 9.65
CA ALA A 521 -4.48 20.20 8.83
C ALA A 521 -4.17 20.20 7.33
N GLY A 522 -3.07 20.81 6.88
CA GLY A 522 -2.63 20.74 5.49
C GLY A 522 -2.41 19.31 4.97
N LYS A 523 -2.65 19.06 3.68
CA LYS A 523 -2.40 17.77 3.03
C LYS A 523 -0.93 17.41 3.12
N ARG A 524 -0.04 18.33 2.74
CA ARG A 524 1.42 18.16 2.74
C ARG A 524 2.02 18.48 4.09
N TRP A 525 1.57 19.55 4.74
CA TRP A 525 2.22 20.13 5.91
C TRP A 525 1.54 19.81 7.24
N GLY A 526 0.32 19.28 7.22
CA GLY A 526 -0.51 19.12 8.41
C GLY A 526 -0.31 17.82 9.17
N VAL A 527 -0.40 17.91 10.50
CA VAL A 527 -0.44 16.76 11.43
C VAL A 527 -1.76 15.98 11.29
N ALA A 528 -2.90 16.66 11.40
CA ALA A 528 -4.24 16.07 11.29
C ALA A 528 -4.82 16.24 9.89
N LYS A 529 -4.40 15.38 8.97
CA LYS A 529 -4.76 15.46 7.53
C LYS A 529 -6.25 15.28 7.21
N ALA A 530 -7.08 14.91 8.19
CA ALA A 530 -8.52 14.76 8.05
C ALA A 530 -9.33 15.84 8.77
N ALA A 531 -8.70 16.73 9.54
CA ALA A 531 -9.40 17.78 10.29
C ALA A 531 -9.92 18.89 9.37
N SER A 532 -10.97 19.57 9.83
CA SER A 532 -11.56 20.76 9.20
C SER A 532 -11.03 22.03 9.87
N ILE A 533 -10.63 23.02 9.07
CA ILE A 533 -10.16 24.32 9.54
C ILE A 533 -11.30 25.34 9.52
N VAL A 534 -11.49 26.06 10.62
CA VAL A 534 -12.42 27.18 10.72
C VAL A 534 -11.62 28.46 11.00
N ALA A 535 -11.58 29.37 10.03
CA ALA A 535 -10.86 30.63 10.16
C ALA A 535 -11.62 31.62 11.05
N VAL A 536 -11.00 32.07 12.14
CA VAL A 536 -11.54 33.09 13.04
C VAL A 536 -10.54 34.24 13.12
N LYS A 537 -10.81 35.32 12.39
CA LYS A 537 -9.90 36.45 12.31
C LYS A 537 -10.09 37.35 13.52
N VAL A 538 -9.08 37.37 14.39
CA VAL A 538 -9.02 38.21 15.61
C VAL A 538 -7.84 39.17 15.58
N LEU A 539 -6.91 38.96 14.64
CA LEU A 539 -5.75 39.78 14.36
C LEU A 539 -5.92 40.47 13.00
N SER A 540 -5.46 41.71 12.91
CA SER A 540 -5.57 42.50 11.68
C SER A 540 -4.65 41.98 10.57
N ASP A 541 -4.85 42.48 9.35
CA ASP A 541 -3.97 42.25 8.20
C ASP A 541 -2.52 42.71 8.43
N ARG A 542 -2.26 43.50 9.48
CA ARG A 542 -0.92 43.92 9.88
C ARG A 542 -0.31 43.05 10.99
N GLY A 543 -1.07 42.11 11.55
CA GLY A 543 -0.61 41.17 12.58
C GLY A 543 -1.16 41.42 14.00
N PRO A 544 -1.21 42.66 14.51
CA PRO A 544 -1.80 42.92 15.83
C PRO A 544 -3.33 42.91 15.83
N GLY A 545 -3.94 42.63 16.98
CA GLY A 545 -5.38 42.75 17.22
C GLY A 545 -5.65 43.02 18.70
N PRO A 546 -6.75 43.71 19.04
CA PRO A 546 -7.06 44.02 20.44
C PRO A 546 -7.53 42.78 21.18
N THR A 547 -7.21 42.68 22.48
CA THR A 547 -7.61 41.55 23.34
C THR A 547 -9.12 41.32 23.33
N SER A 548 -9.94 42.37 23.16
CA SER A 548 -11.39 42.25 23.03
C SER A 548 -11.81 41.40 21.83
N ASN A 549 -11.15 41.54 20.68
CA ASN A 549 -11.41 40.71 19.49
C ASN A 549 -11.04 39.25 19.75
N ILE A 550 -9.93 39.02 20.47
CA ILE A 550 -9.48 37.67 20.83
C ILE A 550 -10.50 36.99 21.75
N ILE A 551 -10.96 37.68 22.81
CA ILE A 551 -11.99 37.17 23.73
C ILE A 551 -13.32 36.92 22.99
N ALA A 552 -13.72 37.81 22.09
CA ALA A 552 -14.91 37.62 21.27
C ALA A 552 -14.79 36.42 20.33
N GLY A 553 -13.61 36.21 19.73
CA GLY A 553 -13.30 35.05 18.91
C GLY A 553 -13.36 33.74 19.69
N VAL A 554 -12.79 33.69 20.90
CA VAL A 554 -12.89 32.52 21.79
C VAL A 554 -14.35 32.23 22.11
N THR A 555 -15.12 33.27 22.47
CA THR A 555 -16.54 33.14 22.79
C THR A 555 -17.34 32.58 21.62
N TRP A 556 -17.11 33.09 20.41
CA TRP A 556 -17.76 32.64 19.19
C TRP A 556 -17.39 31.19 18.83
N ALA A 557 -16.11 30.83 18.93
CA ALA A 557 -15.64 29.48 18.64
C ALA A 557 -16.26 28.44 19.59
N VAL A 558 -16.41 28.77 20.88
CA VAL A 558 -17.11 27.91 21.86
C VAL A 558 -18.58 27.76 21.52
N ALA A 559 -19.26 28.85 21.12
CA ALA A 559 -20.66 28.78 20.71
C ALA A 559 -20.85 27.92 19.45
N GLU A 560 -19.96 28.07 18.46
CA GLU A 560 -19.98 27.27 17.23
C GLU A 560 -19.67 25.80 17.51
N ALA A 561 -18.69 25.49 18.37
CA ALA A 561 -18.38 24.12 18.80
C ALA A 561 -19.58 23.44 19.46
N ARG A 562 -20.31 24.16 20.32
CA ARG A 562 -21.56 23.67 20.92
C ARG A 562 -22.65 23.45 19.88
N ARG A 563 -22.81 24.39 18.94
CA ARG A 563 -23.82 24.32 17.88
C ARG A 563 -23.60 23.14 16.95
N THR A 564 -22.37 22.91 16.50
CA THR A 564 -22.04 21.76 15.64
C THR A 564 -22.02 20.45 16.42
N GLY A 565 -21.76 20.54 17.73
CA GLY A 565 -21.59 19.39 18.60
C GLY A 565 -20.43 18.50 18.14
N ARG A 566 -19.46 19.02 17.38
CA ARG A 566 -18.28 18.30 16.86
C ARG A 566 -17.10 18.40 17.85
N PRO A 567 -16.21 17.38 17.94
CA PRO A 567 -14.96 17.53 18.68
C PRO A 567 -14.20 18.75 18.14
N SER A 568 -13.72 19.62 19.04
CA SER A 568 -13.28 20.96 18.68
C SER A 568 -11.99 21.35 19.38
N VAL A 569 -11.06 21.94 18.62
CA VAL A 569 -9.79 22.48 19.12
C VAL A 569 -9.69 23.94 18.73
N ILE A 570 -9.27 24.81 19.64
CA ILE A 570 -8.91 26.20 19.39
C ILE A 570 -7.39 26.28 19.38
N ASN A 571 -6.80 26.71 18.26
CA ASN A 571 -5.39 27.07 18.20
C ASN A 571 -5.25 28.59 18.25
N MET A 572 -4.47 29.06 19.23
CA MET A 572 -4.13 30.47 19.42
C MET A 572 -2.61 30.64 19.35
N SER A 573 -2.10 30.80 18.14
CA SER A 573 -0.67 31.07 17.87
C SER A 573 -0.31 32.55 18.12
N LEU A 574 -0.83 33.10 19.22
CA LEU A 574 -0.76 34.50 19.60
C LEU A 574 -0.51 34.63 21.10
N GLY A 575 -0.10 35.81 21.53
CA GLY A 575 0.09 36.12 22.94
C GLY A 575 0.55 37.55 23.15
N GLY A 576 0.66 37.94 24.41
CA GLY A 576 1.16 39.24 24.82
C GLY A 576 1.28 39.35 26.33
N SER A 577 1.34 40.59 26.81
CA SER A 577 1.40 40.89 28.25
C SER A 577 0.25 40.26 29.02
N ALA A 578 0.49 40.06 30.32
CA ALA A 578 -0.48 39.44 31.20
C ALA A 578 -1.88 40.10 31.16
N ASN A 579 -2.92 39.28 30.95
CA ASN A 579 -4.30 39.74 30.85
C ASN A 579 -5.32 38.74 31.45
N ASP A 580 -5.85 39.02 32.63
CA ASP A 580 -6.75 38.12 33.35
C ASP A 580 -8.09 37.87 32.65
N ALA A 581 -8.57 38.85 31.86
CA ALA A 581 -9.82 38.69 31.12
C ALA A 581 -9.66 37.65 30.00
N LEU A 582 -8.52 37.67 29.31
CA LEU A 582 -8.19 36.66 28.30
C LEU A 582 -8.01 35.28 28.93
N ASP A 583 -7.28 35.19 30.05
CA ASP A 583 -7.05 33.93 30.77
C ASP A 583 -8.36 33.29 31.24
N ARG A 584 -9.28 34.11 31.78
CA ARG A 584 -10.63 33.66 32.15
C ARG A 584 -11.43 33.18 30.94
N ALA A 585 -11.31 33.85 29.79
CA ALA A 585 -12.03 33.46 28.57
C ALA A 585 -11.57 32.09 28.06
N VAL A 586 -10.25 31.86 27.96
CA VAL A 586 -9.71 30.56 27.53
C VAL A 586 -9.98 29.47 28.56
N THR A 587 -9.93 29.78 29.86
CA THR A 587 -10.29 28.83 30.92
C THR A 587 -11.76 28.40 30.83
N LYS A 588 -12.66 29.33 30.54
CA LYS A 588 -14.07 29.01 30.29
C LYS A 588 -14.28 28.19 29.01
N ALA A 589 -13.47 28.39 27.98
CA ALA A 589 -13.53 27.57 26.77
C ALA A 589 -13.12 26.11 27.06
N VAL A 590 -12.07 25.91 27.85
CA VAL A 590 -11.64 24.59 28.32
C VAL A 590 -12.73 23.93 29.19
N ALA A 591 -13.30 24.66 30.14
CA ALA A 591 -14.41 24.18 30.97
C ALA A 591 -15.66 23.82 30.15
N ALA A 592 -15.85 24.45 28.99
CA ALA A 592 -16.91 24.12 28.05
C ALA A 592 -16.62 22.88 27.19
N GLY A 593 -15.50 22.18 27.41
CA GLY A 593 -15.11 20.97 26.71
C GLY A 593 -14.35 21.21 25.40
N VAL A 594 -13.95 22.45 25.09
CA VAL A 594 -13.14 22.77 23.90
C VAL A 594 -11.66 22.71 24.26
N HIS A 595 -10.85 21.99 23.49
CA HIS A 595 -9.41 21.97 23.71
C HIS A 595 -8.80 23.30 23.28
N VAL A 596 -7.98 23.93 24.10
CA VAL A 596 -7.33 25.21 23.78
C VAL A 596 -5.82 25.03 23.81
N VAL A 597 -5.16 25.33 22.69
CA VAL A 597 -3.71 25.23 22.51
C VAL A 597 -3.14 26.61 22.21
N VAL A 598 -2.11 27.00 22.95
CA VAL A 598 -1.55 28.35 22.88
C VAL A 598 -0.04 28.34 22.72
N ALA A 599 0.50 29.37 22.08
CA ALA A 599 1.93 29.60 21.98
C ALA A 599 2.50 30.09 23.32
N ALA A 600 3.66 29.56 23.75
CA ALA A 600 4.32 30.02 24.99
C ALA A 600 4.86 31.48 24.89
N GLY A 601 5.22 31.92 23.68
CA GLY A 601 5.80 33.23 23.39
C GLY A 601 7.24 33.14 22.89
N ASN A 602 7.74 34.24 22.30
CA ASN A 602 8.97 34.24 21.51
C ASN A 602 10.06 35.17 22.08
N ASP A 603 9.94 35.54 23.35
CA ASP A 603 10.74 36.60 23.99
C ASP A 603 11.89 36.05 24.84
N ASN A 604 12.06 34.73 24.89
CA ASN A 604 13.03 34.03 25.74
C ASN A 604 12.88 34.41 27.23
N VAL A 605 11.63 34.45 27.72
CA VAL A 605 11.28 34.73 29.12
C VAL A 605 10.42 33.60 29.72
N ASP A 606 10.14 33.69 31.03
CA ASP A 606 9.19 32.81 31.70
C ASP A 606 7.75 33.05 31.18
N ALA A 607 7.10 32.00 30.70
CA ALA A 607 5.75 32.04 30.14
C ALA A 607 4.66 32.39 31.17
N SER A 608 4.95 32.29 32.47
CA SER A 608 4.04 32.73 33.54
C SER A 608 3.75 34.24 33.49
N GLY A 609 4.60 35.02 32.83
CA GLY A 609 4.41 36.46 32.61
C GLY A 609 3.52 36.84 31.43
N THR A 610 3.06 35.89 30.61
CA THR A 610 2.34 36.17 29.35
C THR A 610 0.94 35.55 29.32
N SER A 611 0.04 36.15 28.55
CA SER A 611 -1.30 35.62 28.27
C SER A 611 -1.44 35.26 26.79
N PRO A 612 -2.18 34.19 26.47
CA PRO A 612 -2.88 33.25 27.38
C PRO A 612 -1.99 32.14 27.98
N ALA A 613 -0.67 32.18 27.77
CA ALA A 613 0.25 31.08 28.12
C ALA A 613 0.28 30.72 29.62
N ARG A 614 0.07 31.69 30.53
CA ARG A 614 0.03 31.42 31.98
C ARG A 614 -1.25 30.74 32.48
N ALA A 615 -2.30 30.64 31.65
CA ALA A 615 -3.57 30.09 32.10
C ALA A 615 -3.45 28.56 32.29
N GLU A 616 -3.53 28.06 33.52
CA GLU A 616 -3.24 26.64 33.85
C GLU A 616 -4.07 25.59 33.08
N SER A 617 -5.25 25.98 32.58
CA SER A 617 -6.17 25.05 31.92
C SER A 617 -5.92 24.86 30.42
N VAL A 618 -5.16 25.75 29.78
CA VAL A 618 -4.81 25.62 28.35
C VAL A 618 -3.58 24.73 28.18
N ILE A 619 -3.28 24.36 26.94
CA ILE A 619 -2.06 23.62 26.61
C ILE A 619 -1.06 24.61 26.04
N THR A 620 -0.05 24.96 26.82
CA THR A 620 0.96 25.94 26.45
C THR A 620 2.18 25.28 25.81
N VAL A 621 2.52 25.72 24.60
CA VAL A 621 3.46 25.01 23.73
C VAL A 621 4.75 25.79 23.51
N GLY A 622 5.87 25.19 23.92
CA GLY A 622 7.22 25.67 23.61
C GLY A 622 7.74 25.19 22.25
N ALA A 623 8.71 25.90 21.69
CA ALA A 623 9.30 25.59 20.38
C ALA A 623 10.68 24.92 20.50
N SER A 624 10.86 23.83 19.77
CA SER A 624 12.14 23.16 19.57
C SER A 624 12.63 23.27 18.12
N ASN A 625 13.91 22.93 17.92
CA ASN A 625 14.50 22.76 16.60
C ASN A 625 14.71 21.27 16.24
N ILE A 626 15.21 21.02 15.03
CA ILE A 626 15.42 19.67 14.50
C ILE A 626 16.45 18.85 15.30
N THR A 627 17.29 19.49 16.11
CA THR A 627 18.31 18.82 16.93
C THR A 627 17.83 18.54 18.35
N ASP A 628 16.52 18.67 18.62
CA ASP A 628 15.89 18.56 19.93
C ASP A 628 16.46 19.56 20.95
N GLN A 629 16.76 20.79 20.52
CA GLN A 629 17.09 21.90 21.41
C GLN A 629 15.89 22.85 21.51
N ARG A 630 15.71 23.47 22.68
CA ARG A 630 14.83 24.64 22.79
C ARG A 630 15.28 25.70 21.79
N TRP A 631 14.34 26.24 21.02
CA TRP A 631 14.65 27.28 20.05
C TRP A 631 15.03 28.58 20.77
N VAL A 632 16.26 29.03 20.55
CA VAL A 632 16.80 30.33 21.02
C VAL A 632 17.59 30.94 19.87
N SER A 633 17.33 32.21 19.56
CA SER A 633 18.11 32.97 18.57
C SER A 633 18.92 34.10 19.19
N SER A 634 18.51 34.62 20.34
CA SER A 634 19.27 35.59 21.13
C SER A 634 18.78 35.60 22.59
N ASN A 635 19.42 36.41 23.44
CA ASN A 635 18.98 36.58 24.83
C ASN A 635 17.56 37.18 24.96
N THR A 636 17.06 37.83 23.92
CA THR A 636 15.74 38.49 23.89
C THR A 636 14.80 37.87 22.84
N SER A 637 15.18 36.72 22.27
CA SER A 637 14.39 36.06 21.24
C SER A 637 14.59 34.55 21.27
N GLY A 638 13.51 33.84 21.49
CA GLY A 638 13.48 32.38 21.61
C GLY A 638 12.19 31.91 22.25
N SER A 639 11.95 30.61 22.26
CA SER A 639 10.81 30.03 22.95
C SER A 639 10.81 30.45 24.41
N ASN A 640 9.69 30.96 24.90
CA ASN A 640 9.50 31.09 26.34
C ASN A 640 9.59 29.70 27.02
N PHE A 641 9.83 29.74 28.32
CA PHE A 641 10.12 28.58 29.18
C PHE A 641 9.40 28.70 30.53
N GLY A 642 9.69 27.80 31.47
CA GLY A 642 9.14 27.81 32.82
C GLY A 642 8.00 26.81 33.02
N SER A 643 7.46 26.78 34.24
CA SER A 643 6.47 25.81 34.68
C SER A 643 5.13 25.90 33.93
N SER A 644 4.84 27.05 33.33
CA SER A 644 3.63 27.26 32.51
C SER A 644 3.72 26.59 31.13
N VAL A 645 4.88 26.10 30.70
CA VAL A 645 5.01 25.34 29.45
C VAL A 645 4.67 23.88 29.72
N ASP A 646 3.61 23.39 29.08
CA ASP A 646 3.15 22.00 29.22
C ASP A 646 3.99 21.02 28.44
N ILE A 647 4.34 21.39 27.20
CA ILE A 647 4.97 20.50 26.23
C ILE A 647 5.67 21.31 25.13
N PHE A 648 6.65 20.70 24.48
CA PHE A 648 7.32 21.26 23.31
C PHE A 648 6.86 20.60 22.02
N ALA A 649 7.00 21.35 20.93
CA ALA A 649 6.78 20.86 19.58
C ALA A 649 7.75 21.52 18.58
N PRO A 650 7.91 20.93 17.38
CA PRO A 650 8.70 21.53 16.31
C PRO A 650 8.31 22.98 16.01
N GLY A 651 9.25 23.92 16.16
CA GLY A 651 8.97 25.36 16.01
C GLY A 651 10.00 26.16 15.21
N GLN A 652 11.17 25.62 14.87
CA GLN A 652 12.19 26.34 14.08
C GLN A 652 12.20 25.93 12.60
N ARG A 653 12.07 26.89 11.67
CA ARG A 653 12.07 26.65 10.21
C ARG A 653 11.04 25.60 9.79
N ILE A 654 9.80 25.77 10.22
CA ILE A 654 8.67 24.92 9.89
C ILE A 654 8.09 25.34 8.54
N MET A 655 8.11 24.44 7.57
CA MET A 655 7.46 24.61 6.27
C MET A 655 5.96 24.38 6.38
N SER A 656 5.18 25.34 5.87
CA SER A 656 3.71 25.22 5.75
C SER A 656 3.18 26.12 4.64
N ALA A 657 1.86 26.04 4.40
CA ALA A 657 1.10 26.84 3.44
C ALA A 657 1.39 28.35 3.57
N ALA A 658 1.52 29.04 2.44
CA ALA A 658 1.74 30.48 2.37
C ALA A 658 0.52 31.20 1.79
N THR A 659 0.21 32.41 2.26
CA THR A 659 -0.98 33.14 1.79
C THR A 659 -0.86 33.71 0.37
N ASN A 660 0.37 33.94 -0.11
CA ASN A 660 0.63 34.70 -1.34
C ASN A 660 0.11 34.05 -2.64
N THR A 661 -0.08 32.73 -2.66
CA THR A 661 -0.75 32.02 -3.77
C THR A 661 -1.56 30.85 -3.22
N THR A 662 -2.26 30.14 -4.09
CA THR A 662 -3.02 28.93 -3.71
C THR A 662 -2.14 27.68 -3.53
N MET A 663 -0.83 27.75 -3.77
CA MET A 663 0.06 26.57 -3.78
C MET A 663 1.39 26.76 -3.05
N ASN A 664 1.83 27.99 -2.80
CA ASN A 664 3.15 28.26 -2.24
C ASN A 664 3.29 27.79 -0.80
N ALA A 665 4.52 27.48 -0.39
CA ALA A 665 4.85 27.17 0.99
C ALA A 665 5.98 28.07 1.47
N ILE A 666 6.04 28.32 2.78
CA ILE A 666 7.06 29.16 3.40
C ILE A 666 7.50 28.58 4.74
N ALA A 667 8.78 28.75 5.06
CA ALA A 667 9.32 28.43 6.37
C ALA A 667 9.09 29.60 7.34
N LYS A 668 8.53 29.31 8.52
CA LYS A 668 8.44 30.26 9.64
C LYS A 668 9.01 29.63 10.92
N THR A 669 9.31 30.47 11.89
CA THR A 669 9.92 30.08 13.16
C THR A 669 9.18 30.75 14.31
N GLY A 670 8.90 30.01 15.38
CA GLY A 670 8.34 30.52 16.62
C GLY A 670 7.48 29.49 17.35
N THR A 671 7.08 29.79 18.58
CA THR A 671 6.07 29.02 19.32
C THR A 671 4.72 29.03 18.60
N SER A 672 4.48 30.03 17.76
CA SER A 672 3.34 30.09 16.84
C SER A 672 3.32 28.96 15.80
N MET A 673 4.48 28.37 15.48
CA MET A 673 4.59 27.18 14.62
C MET A 673 4.60 25.87 15.42
N ALA A 674 4.99 25.92 16.69
CA ALA A 674 4.95 24.77 17.59
C ALA A 674 3.51 24.44 18.03
N ALA A 675 2.74 25.44 18.48
CA ALA A 675 1.34 25.31 18.90
C ALA A 675 0.45 24.53 17.89
N PRO A 676 0.46 24.83 16.57
CA PRO A 676 -0.39 24.12 15.62
C PRO A 676 -0.01 22.65 15.41
N HIS A 677 1.23 22.23 15.69
CA HIS A 677 1.54 20.80 15.70
C HIS A 677 0.80 20.08 16.83
N VAL A 678 0.70 20.70 18.02
CA VAL A 678 -0.04 20.16 19.17
C VAL A 678 -1.54 20.20 18.92
N ALA A 679 -2.07 21.29 18.38
CA ALA A 679 -3.49 21.38 18.00
C ALA A 679 -3.86 20.32 16.94
N GLY A 680 -2.98 20.11 15.95
CA GLY A 680 -3.09 19.03 14.99
C GLY A 680 -3.01 17.65 15.64
N LEU A 681 -2.09 17.42 16.58
CA LEU A 681 -2.00 16.15 17.32
C LEU A 681 -3.29 15.86 18.09
N ILE A 682 -3.85 16.85 18.80
CA ILE A 682 -5.12 16.68 19.51
C ILE A 682 -6.24 16.34 18.53
N ALA A 683 -6.32 17.03 17.39
CA ALA A 683 -7.33 16.72 16.39
C ALA A 683 -7.16 15.31 15.80
N TYR A 684 -5.92 14.86 15.61
CA TYR A 684 -5.58 13.50 15.19
C TYR A 684 -6.00 12.46 16.23
N LEU A 685 -5.72 12.68 17.52
CA LEU A 685 -6.10 11.78 18.61
C LEU A 685 -7.62 11.72 18.81
N LEU A 686 -8.32 12.86 18.69
CA LEU A 686 -9.78 12.88 18.72
C LEU A 686 -10.41 12.05 17.59
N ALA A 687 -9.77 12.01 16.42
CA ALA A 687 -10.24 11.25 15.27
C ALA A 687 -9.94 9.75 15.38
N THR A 688 -8.79 9.39 15.95
CA THR A 688 -8.31 8.01 16.03
C THR A 688 -8.79 7.28 17.27
N GLU A 689 -8.75 7.95 18.42
CA GLU A 689 -9.08 7.41 19.75
C GLU A 689 -10.47 7.81 20.27
N GLY A 690 -11.12 8.78 19.63
CA GLY A 690 -12.45 9.27 20.03
C GLY A 690 -12.42 10.45 21.01
N ARG A 691 -13.61 10.88 21.44
CA ARG A 691 -13.79 12.07 22.29
C ARG A 691 -13.19 11.89 23.68
N ARG A 692 -12.44 12.89 24.13
CA ARG A 692 -11.92 13.00 25.50
C ARG A 692 -12.15 14.42 26.03
N THR A 693 -12.22 14.57 27.34
CA THR A 693 -12.21 15.90 27.97
C THR A 693 -10.84 16.57 27.76
N PRO A 694 -10.74 17.91 27.84
CA PRO A 694 -9.46 18.60 27.73
C PRO A 694 -8.37 18.09 28.67
N GLN A 695 -8.71 17.87 29.94
CA GLN A 695 -7.77 17.33 30.93
C GLN A 695 -7.25 15.93 30.55
N ASN A 696 -8.15 15.02 30.15
CA ASN A 696 -7.76 13.67 29.75
C ASN A 696 -6.98 13.65 28.43
N MET A 697 -7.25 14.60 27.54
CA MET A 697 -6.47 14.76 26.31
C MET A 697 -5.06 15.27 26.58
N LEU A 698 -4.89 16.26 27.47
CA LEU A 698 -3.55 16.72 27.87
C LEU A 698 -2.77 15.57 28.53
N ALA A 699 -3.39 14.82 29.44
CA ALA A 699 -2.78 13.64 30.04
C ALA A 699 -2.36 12.61 28.97
N ARG A 700 -3.21 12.39 27.95
CA ARG A 700 -2.89 11.49 26.83
C ARG A 700 -1.71 11.98 25.99
N VAL A 701 -1.67 13.27 25.66
CA VAL A 701 -0.55 13.89 24.93
C VAL A 701 0.76 13.74 25.72
N LYS A 702 0.75 14.01 27.02
CA LYS A 702 1.92 13.84 27.90
C LYS A 702 2.33 12.37 28.04
N GLN A 703 1.37 11.44 28.13
CA GLN A 703 1.65 10.01 28.18
C GLN A 703 2.39 9.51 26.92
N LEU A 704 2.11 10.08 25.76
CA LEU A 704 2.79 9.75 24.51
C LEU A 704 4.18 10.42 24.43
N ALA A 705 4.34 11.61 24.99
CA ALA A 705 5.54 12.41 24.83
C ALA A 705 6.83 11.68 25.28
N PRO A 706 7.87 11.61 24.44
CA PRO A 706 9.20 11.29 24.91
C PRO A 706 9.66 12.33 25.94
N ASP A 707 10.11 11.83 27.10
CA ASP A 707 10.63 12.64 28.20
C ASP A 707 12.17 12.67 28.20
N GLY A 708 12.75 13.78 28.64
CA GLY A 708 14.20 13.94 28.82
C GLY A 708 15.02 14.08 27.53
N VAL A 709 14.36 14.25 26.37
CA VAL A 709 15.03 14.26 25.06
C VAL A 709 15.53 15.64 24.63
N LEU A 710 14.91 16.72 25.14
CA LEU A 710 15.25 18.08 24.78
C LEU A 710 16.47 18.60 25.56
N LYS A 711 17.20 19.50 24.91
CA LYS A 711 18.38 20.19 25.46
C LYS A 711 18.13 21.70 25.54
N GLY A 712 18.85 22.38 26.42
CA GLY A 712 18.78 23.86 26.56
C GLY A 712 17.53 24.36 27.28
N LEU A 713 16.90 23.50 28.08
CA LEU A 713 15.78 23.83 28.94
C LEU A 713 16.28 24.26 30.34
N PRO A 714 15.73 25.33 30.92
CA PRO A 714 15.86 25.61 32.35
C PRO A 714 15.26 24.47 33.21
N SER A 715 15.73 24.32 34.46
CA SER A 715 15.39 23.19 35.33
C SER A 715 13.91 23.11 35.75
N ASP A 716 13.21 24.24 35.72
CA ASP A 716 11.79 24.37 36.06
C ASP A 716 10.86 24.12 34.85
N THR A 717 11.43 23.84 33.68
CA THR A 717 10.70 23.67 32.43
C THR A 717 10.57 22.18 32.10
N ARG A 718 9.35 21.72 31.78
CA ARG A 718 9.10 20.32 31.41
C ARG A 718 9.89 19.91 30.17
N ASN A 719 10.45 18.69 30.18
CA ASN A 719 11.26 18.14 29.10
C ASN A 719 10.48 17.10 28.29
N GLU A 720 9.31 17.50 27.80
CA GLU A 720 8.40 16.63 27.04
C GLU A 720 8.23 17.21 25.63
N ILE A 721 8.34 16.38 24.59
CA ILE A 721 8.04 16.77 23.19
C ILE A 721 6.93 15.90 22.62
N ILE A 722 6.05 16.46 21.79
CA ILE A 722 4.91 15.69 21.24
C ILE A 722 5.32 14.47 20.41
N TRP A 723 4.51 13.42 20.53
CA TRP A 723 4.54 12.22 19.68
C TRP A 723 3.11 11.73 19.40
N ASN A 724 2.86 11.23 18.19
CA ASN A 724 1.53 10.80 17.75
C ASN A 724 1.20 9.32 18.03
N GLY A 725 2.10 8.60 18.69
CA GLY A 725 1.89 7.19 19.05
C GLY A 725 2.30 6.18 17.98
N GLN A 726 2.98 6.60 16.91
CA GLN A 726 3.39 5.75 15.78
C GLN A 726 4.90 5.47 15.74
#